data_AF-A0A839FE93-F1
#
_entry.id   AF-A0A839FE93-F1
#
_cell.length_a   1.000
_cell.length_b   1.000
_cell.length_c   1.000
_cell.angle_alpha   90.00
_cell.angle_beta   90.00
_cell.angle_gamma   90.00
#
_symmetry.space_group_name_H-M   'P 1'
#
loop_
_entity.id
_entity.type
_entity.pdbx_description
1 polymer ?
#
loop_
_entity_poly.entity_id
_entity_poly.type
_entity_poly.pdbx_seq_one_letter_code
_entity_poly.pdbx_strand_id
1 'polypeptide(L)'
;MSFHATDAGFSARTIRLSTFRKHLMSGVCAALIIAAAGPSAHAQQVPGKYFKADGSKTNDYEAAKKSWLDDKEFQGDWGLKAIHAEGAYARGITGRGMVAGVLDSGTLEAHPKFSGPGKFISIHAQGNRAYIDDYTAAGTWLIPNPPIHVGDYFDFYGGIPVVNDAHGTHTGGTIAARREGGQGTMQGVAFDATLAAANGTEMGPYVGTIDTFDSSIFAAAIDGFVEAKVPVVNNSWGIGPATLDGRLNTTSNGGASPFNFGKDVIPQYVNDPTKRMFDIAEDAVKKHDMQFVFAAGNNGPGATPDAMVSLPYFRPELEGHWLSVTGIGQTGIPIPGYSDYKIYAGSSRCEQTKWYCITAPAVGVKSSFFEYDKQSGGLTPTFDNDTGNSMAAPHVTGAMTLIMQRFNYLNSVAAHDILLTTATYLPDGSGNDKLNIAGSRTQIPNERSGWGLVNLENSMNGPGQFLGRIEANLNTGVNDVWRNDISDLALNQRKIDEQTEMSSWTDRKKAQGWENGVPQSRRLTVEAATKADLDKMGSLFTSLFTTSVARLNNSLEVKNAYGAVEADANAKRFRDNFIKADPYAFGRPNLQELYEAYKLTTIRAEIAAAKPADKDSLEKSAGLFGAFVEKLVGGQKAMADYLMIFNTVNTNPVTLPLILKYQKQNPKWWESADALKNYGVFKTEVLDPLFAVHMHGAFDAVVAEYTVSEARTAYLTKKLADPSAYLGGLTKSGAGSLWLTGKNSYRGNTIVNGGELGIGAGGSIISAAIINNTGLLTVDGKTAAVTANPGGRLKVNAPGVTGAVTLNGGFASVDGTSGATEINAGGELGGIGTVGSLAVHAGGMVSPGNSIGTLHVAGPANFDKATGLTIQVAADGRSDRLDVKGKATLLGGVLIVAPQSSKAPLSPAETLALLGKTYTVLTAEKGITGRFEAATPDYYFIGASLAYAQSDVKVSLGRNGVAFADAGKTENQKAAATGVESLGHGNPLYDTIAVTTLGDNLPEHFDALSGEVHASLQAVLVEDSRFVRDAAANRIRAAFGNMAGGKAAAPVLAYGPDQKKGAAGDAFVPLLPAVPTTALWGEAYGSRSHADRTSNASAYSRNTGGFVTGFDGVIADTWRFGLLAGYGNTSVNTARGRASAD
;
A
#
# COMPACT_ATOMS: atom_id res chain seq x y z
N MET A 1 84.46 8.49 -19.48
CA MET A 1 84.36 7.03 -19.20
C MET A 1 83.18 6.49 -19.97
N SER A 2 83.36 5.30 -20.53
CA SER A 2 82.52 4.68 -21.56
C SER A 2 81.05 4.57 -21.16
N PHE A 3 80.17 4.94 -22.09
CA PHE A 3 78.78 4.53 -22.09
C PHE A 3 78.70 3.07 -22.54
N HIS A 4 78.02 2.24 -21.75
CA HIS A 4 77.40 1.02 -22.25
C HIS A 4 75.93 1.02 -21.83
N ALA A 5 75.05 0.93 -22.82
CA ALA A 5 73.66 0.57 -22.66
C ALA A 5 73.51 -0.95 -22.73
N THR A 6 72.63 -1.50 -21.92
CA THR A 6 71.92 -2.76 -22.20
C THR A 6 70.50 -2.66 -21.67
N ASP A 7 69.54 -2.83 -22.58
CA ASP A 7 68.12 -3.07 -22.30
C ASP A 7 67.89 -4.44 -21.64
N ALA A 8 66.81 -4.50 -20.83
CA ALA A 8 65.68 -5.43 -20.95
C ALA A 8 65.21 -6.05 -19.62
N GLY A 9 63.93 -5.80 -19.30
CA GLY A 9 63.02 -6.89 -18.89
C GLY A 9 62.56 -6.94 -17.43
N PHE A 10 61.25 -6.78 -17.26
CA PHE A 10 60.41 -7.36 -16.20
C PHE A 10 60.57 -6.87 -14.75
N SER A 11 59.63 -6.03 -14.29
CA SER A 11 58.69 -6.39 -13.22
C SER A 11 57.73 -5.22 -12.91
N ALA A 12 56.68 -5.10 -13.73
CA ALA A 12 55.46 -4.40 -13.32
C ALA A 12 54.68 -5.32 -12.36
N ARG A 13 55.08 -5.37 -11.08
CA ARG A 13 54.33 -6.12 -10.06
C ARG A 13 54.51 -5.59 -8.64
N THR A 14 54.38 -4.27 -8.43
CA THR A 14 54.39 -3.75 -7.05
C THR A 14 53.52 -2.52 -6.78
N ILE A 15 52.49 -2.28 -7.61
CA ILE A 15 51.45 -1.27 -7.31
C ILE A 15 50.06 -1.91 -7.50
N ARG A 16 49.83 -3.06 -6.85
CA ARG A 16 48.47 -3.64 -6.65
C ARG A 16 48.36 -4.36 -5.31
N LEU A 17 48.96 -3.82 -4.23
CA LEU A 17 48.79 -4.37 -2.89
C LEU A 17 48.33 -3.38 -1.80
N SER A 18 48.24 -2.08 -2.08
CA SER A 18 47.66 -1.12 -1.13
C SER A 18 46.14 -0.92 -1.33
N THR A 19 45.61 -1.17 -2.53
CA THR A 19 44.17 -1.09 -2.83
C THR A 19 43.42 -2.42 -2.61
N PHE A 20 44.13 -3.57 -2.65
CA PHE A 20 43.55 -4.88 -2.29
C PHE A 20 43.42 -5.07 -0.76
N ARG A 21 44.21 -4.33 0.05
CA ARG A 21 44.15 -4.38 1.52
C ARG A 21 43.05 -3.51 2.14
N LYS A 22 42.51 -2.53 1.41
CA LYS A 22 41.35 -1.72 1.85
C LYS A 22 39.99 -2.34 1.55
N HIS A 23 39.92 -3.35 0.67
CA HIS A 23 38.69 -4.11 0.40
C HIS A 23 38.63 -5.50 1.07
N LEU A 24 39.70 -5.96 1.72
CA LEU A 24 39.71 -7.22 2.48
C LEU A 24 39.35 -7.06 3.97
N MET A 25 39.23 -5.82 4.49
CA MET A 25 38.85 -5.52 5.88
C MET A 25 37.36 -5.14 6.05
N SER A 26 36.61 -5.01 4.96
CA SER A 26 35.15 -4.81 4.96
C SER A 26 34.37 -6.08 4.59
N GLY A 27 35.04 -7.22 4.40
CA GLY A 27 34.45 -8.50 4.02
C GLY A 27 34.49 -9.62 5.07
N VAL A 28 34.96 -9.37 6.30
CA VAL A 28 35.18 -10.44 7.31
C VAL A 28 34.29 -10.32 8.56
N CYS A 29 33.48 -9.26 8.70
CA CYS A 29 32.46 -9.19 9.77
C CYS A 29 31.08 -9.77 9.38
N ALA A 30 30.93 -10.34 8.19
CA ALA A 30 29.66 -10.93 7.74
C ALA A 30 29.65 -12.47 7.65
N ALA A 31 30.71 -13.15 8.10
CA ALA A 31 30.85 -14.61 7.96
C ALA A 31 31.02 -15.40 9.28
N LEU A 32 30.81 -14.76 10.45
CA LEU A 32 31.00 -15.39 11.77
C LEU A 32 29.77 -15.35 12.70
N ILE A 33 28.55 -15.24 12.14
CA ILE A 33 27.28 -15.47 12.87
C ILE A 33 26.43 -16.54 12.18
N ILE A 34 27.06 -17.54 11.56
CA ILE A 34 26.37 -18.77 11.11
C ILE A 34 27.28 -19.97 11.39
N ALA A 35 27.46 -20.32 12.66
CA ALA A 35 28.03 -21.59 13.08
C ALA A 35 27.74 -21.86 14.58
N ALA A 36 26.46 -21.89 14.94
CA ALA A 36 26.03 -22.44 16.24
C ALA A 36 24.64 -23.08 16.07
N ALA A 37 24.58 -24.20 15.37
CA ALA A 37 23.47 -25.15 15.48
C ALA A 37 24.03 -26.55 15.21
N GLY A 38 24.04 -27.38 16.24
CA GLY A 38 24.40 -28.80 16.15
C GLY A 38 23.42 -29.60 15.30
N PRO A 39 23.80 -30.81 14.86
CA PRO A 39 23.18 -31.51 13.74
C PRO A 39 21.99 -32.35 14.18
N SER A 40 20.91 -32.36 13.39
CA SER A 40 19.89 -33.41 13.40
C SER A 40 19.12 -33.45 12.08
N ALA A 41 19.40 -34.53 11.33
CA ALA A 41 18.55 -35.23 10.38
C ALA A 41 18.12 -34.58 9.05
N HIS A 42 18.35 -35.36 8.00
CA HIS A 42 18.03 -35.14 6.59
C HIS A 42 16.56 -34.84 6.27
N ALA A 43 16.32 -33.78 5.51
CA ALA A 43 15.38 -33.78 4.39
C ALA A 43 15.80 -32.69 3.39
N GLN A 44 16.25 -33.10 2.21
CA GLN A 44 16.63 -32.23 1.11
C GLN A 44 15.34 -31.62 0.51
N GLN A 45 14.92 -30.43 0.97
CA GLN A 45 13.78 -29.72 0.38
C GLN A 45 14.19 -29.04 -0.93
N VAL A 46 13.57 -29.46 -2.03
CA VAL A 46 13.61 -28.80 -3.34
C VAL A 46 12.86 -27.45 -3.26
N PRO A 47 13.35 -26.35 -3.87
CA PRO A 47 12.66 -25.06 -3.82
C PRO A 47 11.44 -25.07 -4.74
N GLY A 48 10.24 -25.21 -4.16
CA GLY A 48 8.97 -24.95 -4.83
C GLY A 48 8.49 -23.50 -4.59
N LYS A 49 7.82 -22.89 -5.59
CA LYS A 49 7.25 -21.53 -5.53
C LYS A 49 5.94 -21.44 -4.73
N TYR A 50 5.13 -22.49 -4.73
CA TYR A 50 3.79 -22.54 -4.15
C TYR A 50 3.74 -23.51 -2.97
N PHE A 51 2.81 -23.28 -2.04
CA PHE A 51 2.65 -24.03 -0.80
C PHE A 51 1.49 -25.02 -0.89
N LYS A 52 1.74 -26.27 -0.54
CA LYS A 52 0.70 -27.28 -0.34
C LYS A 52 0.12 -27.19 1.08
N ALA A 53 -1.05 -27.78 1.28
CA ALA A 53 -1.74 -27.80 2.57
C ALA A 53 -0.97 -28.50 3.70
N ASP A 54 -0.10 -29.47 3.35
CA ASP A 54 0.80 -30.18 4.27
C ASP A 54 2.08 -29.39 4.64
N GLY A 55 2.24 -28.18 4.10
CA GLY A 55 3.40 -27.31 4.30
C GLY A 55 4.57 -27.56 3.33
N SER A 56 4.52 -28.60 2.51
CA SER A 56 5.51 -28.82 1.45
C SER A 56 5.35 -27.83 0.30
N LYS A 57 6.37 -27.68 -0.56
CA LYS A 57 6.35 -26.74 -1.69
C LYS A 57 6.34 -27.45 -3.04
N THR A 58 5.76 -26.80 -4.05
CA THR A 58 5.71 -27.25 -5.45
C THR A 58 5.85 -26.08 -6.41
N ASN A 59 6.29 -26.32 -7.64
CA ASN A 59 6.27 -25.31 -8.71
C ASN A 59 4.96 -25.32 -9.53
N ASP A 60 4.12 -26.31 -9.31
CA ASP A 60 2.79 -26.43 -9.93
C ASP A 60 1.73 -25.76 -9.04
N TYR A 61 1.18 -24.64 -9.52
CA TYR A 61 0.17 -23.87 -8.82
C TYR A 61 -1.17 -24.63 -8.68
N GLU A 62 -1.58 -25.39 -9.70
CA GLU A 62 -2.84 -26.13 -9.66
C GLU A 62 -2.72 -27.34 -8.71
N ALA A 63 -1.57 -28.01 -8.68
CA ALA A 63 -1.31 -29.05 -7.68
C ALA A 63 -1.30 -28.49 -6.25
N ALA A 64 -0.78 -27.28 -6.04
CA ALA A 64 -0.82 -26.61 -4.74
C ALA A 64 -2.27 -26.33 -4.31
N LYS A 65 -3.08 -25.69 -5.17
CA LYS A 65 -4.51 -25.44 -4.90
C LYS A 65 -5.27 -26.74 -4.61
N LYS A 66 -5.07 -27.77 -5.44
CA LYS A 66 -5.74 -29.06 -5.27
C LYS A 66 -5.45 -29.65 -3.87
N SER A 67 -4.21 -29.53 -3.38
CA SER A 67 -3.87 -30.03 -2.05
C SER A 67 -4.65 -29.34 -0.92
N TRP A 68 -4.98 -28.04 -1.06
CA TRP A 68 -5.84 -27.31 -0.12
C TRP A 68 -7.30 -27.71 -0.25
N LEU A 69 -7.78 -27.88 -1.48
CA LEU A 69 -9.16 -28.35 -1.72
C LEU A 69 -9.41 -29.77 -1.19
N ASP A 70 -8.38 -30.63 -1.16
CA ASP A 70 -8.44 -31.99 -0.61
C ASP A 70 -8.22 -32.04 0.92
N ASP A 71 -7.80 -30.93 1.56
CA ASP A 71 -7.46 -30.87 2.98
C ASP A 71 -8.72 -30.88 3.86
N LYS A 72 -8.74 -31.75 4.88
CA LYS A 72 -9.93 -31.94 5.74
C LYS A 72 -10.25 -30.73 6.60
N GLU A 73 -9.23 -30.07 7.14
CA GLU A 73 -9.42 -28.89 8.01
C GLU A 73 -9.90 -27.69 7.18
N PHE A 74 -9.39 -27.54 5.95
CA PHE A 74 -9.91 -26.58 4.96
C PHE A 74 -11.37 -26.87 4.60
N GLN A 75 -11.73 -28.13 4.37
CA GLN A 75 -13.11 -28.54 4.10
C GLN A 75 -14.05 -28.41 5.32
N GLY A 76 -13.50 -28.18 6.52
CA GLY A 76 -14.26 -27.99 7.75
C GLY A 76 -15.26 -26.85 7.66
N ASP A 77 -14.90 -25.81 6.91
CA ASP A 77 -15.78 -24.72 6.49
C ASP A 77 -15.89 -24.67 4.96
N TRP A 78 -17.07 -24.97 4.43
CA TRP A 78 -17.32 -24.95 2.98
C TRP A 78 -17.10 -23.56 2.38
N GLY A 79 -17.24 -22.51 3.21
CA GLY A 79 -17.07 -21.13 2.81
C GLY A 79 -15.67 -20.81 2.29
N LEU A 80 -14.63 -21.48 2.79
CA LEU A 80 -13.25 -21.32 2.31
C LEU A 80 -13.11 -21.65 0.82
N LYS A 81 -13.77 -22.72 0.37
CA LYS A 81 -13.84 -23.08 -1.06
C LYS A 81 -14.65 -22.05 -1.85
N ALA A 82 -15.78 -21.61 -1.31
CA ALA A 82 -16.66 -20.67 -1.99
C ALA A 82 -15.98 -19.32 -2.27
N ILE A 83 -15.11 -18.86 -1.37
CA ILE A 83 -14.35 -17.62 -1.53
C ILE A 83 -12.98 -17.82 -2.23
N HIS A 84 -12.69 -19.01 -2.73
CA HIS A 84 -11.43 -19.38 -3.37
C HIS A 84 -10.18 -19.14 -2.50
N ALA A 85 -10.27 -19.43 -1.20
CA ALA A 85 -9.18 -19.19 -0.24
C ALA A 85 -7.92 -20.02 -0.57
N GLU A 86 -8.07 -21.17 -1.24
CA GLU A 86 -6.95 -21.99 -1.71
C GLU A 86 -5.97 -21.21 -2.60
N GLY A 87 -6.44 -20.20 -3.34
CA GLY A 87 -5.59 -19.35 -4.16
C GLY A 87 -4.62 -18.50 -3.32
N ALA A 88 -5.08 -17.97 -2.19
CA ALA A 88 -4.23 -17.25 -1.24
C ALA A 88 -3.24 -18.20 -0.55
N TYR A 89 -3.73 -19.33 -0.05
CA TYR A 89 -2.92 -20.29 0.69
C TYR A 89 -1.84 -20.95 -0.16
N ALA A 90 -2.14 -21.27 -1.43
CA ALA A 90 -1.15 -21.77 -2.38
C ALA A 90 0.00 -20.78 -2.64
N ARG A 91 -0.22 -19.47 -2.42
CA ARG A 91 0.80 -18.42 -2.49
C ARG A 91 1.46 -18.12 -1.14
N GLY A 92 1.09 -18.84 -0.08
CA GLY A 92 1.62 -18.64 1.27
C GLY A 92 1.05 -17.43 2.01
N ILE A 93 -0.10 -16.91 1.56
CA ILE A 93 -0.82 -15.79 2.21
C ILE A 93 -1.86 -16.39 3.16
N THR A 94 -1.66 -16.23 4.47
CA THR A 94 -2.39 -16.96 5.53
C THR A 94 -2.87 -16.05 6.67
N GLY A 95 -2.57 -14.75 6.62
CA GLY A 95 -2.83 -13.77 7.68
C GLY A 95 -1.65 -13.58 8.64
N ARG A 96 -0.53 -14.29 8.42
CA ARG A 96 0.65 -14.20 9.29
C ARG A 96 1.17 -12.77 9.42
N GLY A 97 1.33 -12.33 10.67
CA GLY A 97 1.81 -10.99 11.00
C GLY A 97 0.75 -9.90 10.89
N MET A 98 -0.49 -10.27 10.57
CA MET A 98 -1.64 -9.38 10.57
C MET A 98 -2.44 -9.53 11.87
N VAL A 99 -3.17 -8.48 12.23
CA VAL A 99 -4.18 -8.49 13.30
C VAL A 99 -5.54 -8.29 12.64
N ALA A 100 -6.55 -9.03 13.07
CA ALA A 100 -7.94 -8.86 12.62
C ALA A 100 -8.85 -8.65 13.83
N GLY A 101 -9.73 -7.64 13.75
CA GLY A 101 -10.62 -7.26 14.83
C GLY A 101 -11.98 -7.95 14.77
N VAL A 102 -12.56 -8.24 15.92
CA VAL A 102 -13.96 -8.65 16.07
C VAL A 102 -14.61 -7.87 17.20
N LEU A 103 -15.60 -7.04 16.86
CA LEU A 103 -16.47 -6.36 17.81
C LEU A 103 -17.82 -7.07 17.83
N ASP A 104 -18.07 -7.84 18.88
CA ASP A 104 -19.20 -8.77 18.95
C ASP A 104 -19.54 -9.09 20.40
N SER A 105 -20.16 -10.24 20.69
CA SER A 105 -20.49 -10.64 22.06
C SER A 105 -19.31 -11.03 22.95
N GLY A 106 -18.09 -10.78 22.44
CA GLY A 106 -16.82 -11.27 22.98
C GLY A 106 -16.47 -12.67 22.47
N THR A 107 -15.20 -13.07 22.63
CA THR A 107 -14.66 -14.33 22.11
C THR A 107 -14.05 -15.14 23.24
N LEU A 108 -14.34 -16.45 23.29
CA LEU A 108 -13.77 -17.33 24.31
C LEU A 108 -12.27 -17.53 24.07
N GLU A 109 -11.43 -16.72 24.71
CA GLU A 109 -9.96 -16.76 24.60
C GLU A 109 -9.39 -18.17 24.90
N ALA A 110 -9.98 -18.87 25.87
CA ALA A 110 -9.57 -20.21 26.28
C ALA A 110 -9.88 -21.30 25.22
N HIS A 111 -10.60 -20.98 24.14
CA HIS A 111 -10.89 -21.93 23.08
C HIS A 111 -9.57 -22.40 22.43
N PRO A 112 -9.33 -23.71 22.25
CA PRO A 112 -8.05 -24.21 21.72
C PRO A 112 -7.65 -23.58 20.38
N LYS A 113 -8.62 -23.19 19.55
CA LYS A 113 -8.37 -22.49 18.27
C LYS A 113 -7.76 -21.09 18.39
N PHE A 114 -7.76 -20.48 19.57
CA PHE A 114 -7.11 -19.18 19.85
C PHE A 114 -5.89 -19.32 20.78
N SER A 115 -5.49 -20.55 21.11
CA SER A 115 -4.30 -20.81 21.92
C SER A 115 -2.99 -20.56 21.16
N GLY A 116 -1.98 -20.12 21.88
CA GLY A 116 -0.61 -19.94 21.38
C GLY A 116 -0.10 -18.50 21.51
N PRO A 117 1.23 -18.29 21.53
CA PRO A 117 1.81 -16.96 21.67
C PRO A 117 1.34 -16.01 20.57
N GLY A 118 0.78 -14.86 20.96
CA GLY A 118 0.35 -13.81 20.04
C GLY A 118 -0.87 -14.15 19.20
N LYS A 119 -1.62 -15.22 19.51
CA LYS A 119 -2.79 -15.63 18.72
C LYS A 119 -4.05 -14.81 19.03
N PHE A 120 -4.16 -14.28 20.24
CA PHE A 120 -5.32 -13.54 20.72
C PHE A 120 -4.89 -12.25 21.43
N ILE A 121 -5.65 -11.18 21.23
CA ILE A 121 -5.56 -9.92 21.95
C ILE A 121 -6.95 -9.64 22.54
N SER A 122 -7.02 -9.62 23.86
CA SER A 122 -8.24 -9.25 24.58
C SER A 122 -8.27 -7.73 24.74
N ILE A 123 -9.14 -7.05 23.98
CA ILE A 123 -9.30 -5.59 24.08
C ILE A 123 -9.96 -5.26 25.42
N HIS A 124 -9.35 -4.33 26.16
CA HIS A 124 -9.85 -3.82 27.41
C HIS A 124 -10.65 -2.53 27.16
N ALA A 125 -11.96 -2.59 27.34
CA ALA A 125 -12.85 -1.45 27.18
C ALA A 125 -13.40 -1.04 28.56
N GLN A 126 -13.13 0.20 28.96
CA GLN A 126 -13.55 0.74 30.24
C GLN A 126 -13.93 2.21 30.12
N GLY A 127 -14.84 2.67 30.99
CA GLY A 127 -15.29 4.05 30.99
C GLY A 127 -16.57 4.25 31.77
N ASN A 128 -17.17 5.43 31.62
CA ASN A 128 -18.47 5.73 32.20
C ASN A 128 -19.50 5.80 31.09
N ARG A 129 -20.65 5.16 31.34
CA ARG A 129 -21.75 5.06 30.39
C ARG A 129 -22.34 6.41 30.07
N ALA A 130 -22.68 6.61 28.78
CA ALA A 130 -23.31 7.82 28.29
C ALA A 130 -24.82 7.67 28.07
N TYR A 131 -25.37 6.49 28.41
CA TYR A 131 -26.75 6.10 28.14
C TYR A 131 -27.41 5.41 29.36
N ILE A 132 -28.75 5.49 29.46
CA ILE A 132 -29.57 4.81 30.49
C ILE A 132 -30.30 3.66 29.81
N ASP A 133 -30.10 2.42 30.27
CA ASP A 133 -30.92 1.27 29.91
C ASP A 133 -31.76 0.81 31.11
N ASP A 134 -33.01 1.28 31.19
CA ASP A 134 -33.99 0.84 32.18
C ASP A 134 -34.51 -0.59 31.87
N TYR A 135 -34.10 -1.21 30.75
CA TYR A 135 -34.57 -2.52 30.32
C TYR A 135 -33.93 -3.64 31.15
N THR A 136 -34.63 -4.05 32.21
CA THR A 136 -34.26 -5.20 33.05
C THR A 136 -35.41 -6.18 33.24
N ALA A 137 -35.76 -6.88 32.17
CA ALA A 137 -36.53 -8.13 32.14
C ALA A 137 -36.80 -8.42 30.65
N ALA A 138 -36.64 -9.61 30.06
CA ALA A 138 -36.39 -10.95 30.56
C ALA A 138 -35.84 -11.82 29.42
N GLY A 139 -35.11 -12.89 29.75
CA GLY A 139 -35.38 -14.20 29.14
C GLY A 139 -34.38 -14.82 28.15
N THR A 140 -33.40 -14.10 27.60
CA THR A 140 -32.39 -14.71 26.69
C THR A 140 -31.02 -14.89 27.31
N TRP A 141 -30.76 -14.24 28.45
CA TRP A 141 -29.43 -14.17 29.03
C TRP A 141 -29.18 -15.25 30.07
N LEU A 142 -27.93 -15.71 30.11
CA LEU A 142 -27.42 -16.62 31.14
C LEU A 142 -27.15 -15.90 32.47
N ILE A 143 -27.15 -14.54 32.47
CA ILE A 143 -27.02 -13.69 33.66
C ILE A 143 -28.04 -12.53 33.59
N PRO A 144 -28.81 -12.26 34.67
CA PRO A 144 -29.65 -11.07 34.74
C PRO A 144 -28.78 -9.80 34.82
N ASN A 145 -28.94 -8.88 33.86
CA ASN A 145 -28.27 -7.58 33.93
C ASN A 145 -29.06 -6.62 34.85
N PRO A 146 -28.41 -5.90 35.78
CA PRO A 146 -29.06 -4.85 36.56
C PRO A 146 -29.37 -3.61 35.67
N PRO A 147 -30.27 -2.70 36.10
CA PRO A 147 -30.61 -1.51 35.34
C PRO A 147 -29.37 -0.63 35.20
N ILE A 148 -29.14 -0.12 34.00
CA ILE A 148 -27.94 0.61 33.64
C ILE A 148 -28.28 2.09 33.59
N HIS A 149 -27.47 2.94 34.23
CA HIS A 149 -27.66 4.38 34.29
C HIS A 149 -26.49 5.15 33.66
N VAL A 150 -26.76 6.38 33.23
CA VAL A 150 -25.71 7.32 32.80
C VAL A 150 -24.75 7.54 33.95
N GLY A 151 -23.46 7.41 33.68
CA GLY A 151 -22.40 7.55 34.66
C GLY A 151 -22.01 6.25 35.36
N ASP A 152 -22.73 5.14 35.16
CA ASP A 152 -22.30 3.83 35.62
C ASP A 152 -20.96 3.46 34.97
N TYR A 153 -20.05 2.89 35.76
CA TYR A 153 -18.74 2.45 35.27
C TYR A 153 -18.87 1.09 34.60
N PHE A 154 -18.26 0.94 33.43
CA PHE A 154 -18.08 -0.34 32.76
C PHE A 154 -16.60 -0.69 32.65
N ASP A 155 -16.30 -1.98 32.74
CA ASP A 155 -14.96 -2.54 32.66
C ASP A 155 -15.06 -4.00 32.19
N PHE A 156 -14.79 -4.23 30.91
CA PHE A 156 -14.81 -5.57 30.35
C PHE A 156 -13.70 -5.81 29.34
N TYR A 157 -13.38 -7.09 29.23
CA TYR A 157 -12.39 -7.63 28.33
C TYR A 157 -13.10 -8.34 27.15
N GLY A 158 -12.52 -8.24 25.96
CA GLY A 158 -13.06 -8.91 24.77
C GLY A 158 -12.93 -10.43 24.80
N GLY A 159 -11.92 -10.95 25.51
CA GLY A 159 -11.86 -12.33 25.95
C GLY A 159 -12.88 -12.57 27.05
N ILE A 160 -13.91 -13.39 26.81
CA ILE A 160 -15.01 -13.58 27.77
C ILE A 160 -14.68 -14.61 28.87
N PRO A 161 -14.75 -14.23 30.16
CA PRO A 161 -14.70 -15.18 31.27
C PRO A 161 -16.09 -15.55 31.81
N VAL A 162 -17.13 -14.77 31.51
CA VAL A 162 -18.51 -14.88 32.04
C VAL A 162 -19.49 -14.43 30.93
N VAL A 163 -20.59 -15.17 30.74
CA VAL A 163 -21.22 -15.42 29.43
C VAL A 163 -22.39 -14.50 29.07
N ASN A 164 -22.39 -14.01 27.82
CA ASN A 164 -23.61 -13.66 27.08
C ASN A 164 -24.06 -14.83 26.16
N ASP A 165 -23.39 -15.00 25.00
CA ASP A 165 -23.64 -16.07 24.02
C ASP A 165 -22.34 -16.46 23.28
N ALA A 166 -22.41 -17.46 22.39
CA ALA A 166 -21.26 -17.95 21.63
C ALA A 166 -21.05 -17.27 20.26
N HIS A 167 -21.82 -16.24 19.92
CA HIS A 167 -21.83 -15.60 18.61
C HIS A 167 -20.45 -14.99 18.26
N GLY A 168 -19.87 -14.18 19.15
CA GLY A 168 -18.53 -13.60 18.96
C GLY A 168 -17.39 -14.62 18.94
N THR A 169 -17.59 -15.82 19.52
CA THR A 169 -16.64 -16.93 19.40
C THR A 169 -16.71 -17.59 18.03
N HIS A 170 -17.92 -17.69 17.46
CA HIS A 170 -18.13 -18.20 16.11
C HIS A 170 -17.56 -17.25 15.05
N THR A 171 -17.84 -15.95 15.17
CA THR A 171 -17.32 -14.94 14.23
C THR A 171 -15.79 -14.85 14.31
N GLY A 172 -15.22 -14.81 15.52
CA GLY A 172 -13.76 -14.84 15.74
C GLY A 172 -13.08 -16.08 15.13
N GLY A 173 -13.73 -17.26 15.22
CA GLY A 173 -13.21 -18.50 14.63
C GLY A 173 -13.20 -18.49 13.11
N THR A 174 -14.26 -17.95 12.51
CA THR A 174 -14.38 -17.83 11.05
C THR A 174 -13.28 -16.92 10.50
N ILE A 175 -12.91 -15.86 11.24
CA ILE A 175 -11.81 -14.97 10.87
C ILE A 175 -10.46 -15.68 11.04
N ALA A 176 -10.16 -16.19 12.24
CA ALA A 176 -8.79 -16.50 12.62
C ALA A 176 -8.64 -17.75 13.50
N ALA A 177 -9.52 -18.75 13.44
CA ALA A 177 -9.24 -20.03 14.10
C ALA A 177 -7.93 -20.64 13.58
N ARG A 178 -7.01 -21.01 14.48
CA ARG A 178 -5.70 -21.55 14.11
C ARG A 178 -5.81 -22.87 13.34
N ARG A 179 -4.91 -23.04 12.37
CA ARG A 179 -4.72 -24.30 11.64
C ARG A 179 -3.92 -25.31 12.48
N GLU A 180 -4.27 -26.59 12.39
CA GLU A 180 -3.66 -27.71 13.12
C GLU A 180 -3.08 -28.76 12.15
N GLY A 181 -2.41 -28.28 11.10
CA GLY A 181 -1.73 -29.14 10.13
C GLY A 181 -2.65 -30.06 9.32
N GLY A 182 -3.91 -29.66 9.11
CA GLY A 182 -4.89 -30.45 8.36
C GLY A 182 -5.58 -31.54 9.19
N GLN A 183 -5.24 -31.63 10.49
CA GLN A 183 -5.84 -32.60 11.43
C GLN A 183 -6.97 -31.98 12.27
N GLY A 184 -7.14 -30.66 12.23
CA GLY A 184 -8.18 -29.95 12.99
C GLY A 184 -9.57 -30.03 12.37
N THR A 185 -10.58 -29.62 13.14
CA THR A 185 -12.00 -29.64 12.73
C THR A 185 -12.34 -28.58 11.69
N MET A 186 -11.79 -27.37 11.84
CA MET A 186 -11.94 -26.23 10.93
C MET A 186 -10.77 -25.26 11.14
N GLN A 187 -10.60 -24.32 10.21
CA GLN A 187 -9.66 -23.20 10.32
C GLN A 187 -10.35 -21.90 9.87
N GLY A 188 -9.86 -20.76 10.36
CA GLY A 188 -10.34 -19.46 9.90
C GLY A 188 -9.80 -19.10 8.52
N VAL A 189 -10.38 -18.09 7.88
CA VAL A 189 -9.90 -17.54 6.60
C VAL A 189 -8.47 -16.99 6.73
N ALA A 190 -8.17 -16.28 7.81
CA ALA A 190 -6.84 -15.78 8.15
C ALA A 190 -6.27 -16.55 9.34
N PHE A 191 -6.12 -17.87 9.19
CA PHE A 191 -5.77 -18.78 10.29
C PHE A 191 -4.43 -18.49 10.99
N ASP A 192 -3.50 -17.76 10.37
CA ASP A 192 -2.23 -17.33 10.98
C ASP A 192 -2.29 -15.89 11.55
N ALA A 193 -3.41 -15.16 11.40
CA ALA A 193 -3.58 -13.83 11.96
C ALA A 193 -3.78 -13.86 13.48
N THR A 194 -3.42 -12.78 14.15
CA THR A 194 -3.80 -12.52 15.54
C THR A 194 -5.24 -12.03 15.56
N LEU A 195 -6.09 -12.62 16.40
CA LEU A 195 -7.46 -12.14 16.61
C LEU A 195 -7.48 -11.13 17.76
N ALA A 196 -7.89 -9.89 17.49
CA ALA A 196 -8.21 -8.92 18.52
C ALA A 196 -9.73 -8.91 18.73
N ALA A 197 -10.19 -9.21 19.94
CA ALA A 197 -11.62 -9.25 20.25
C ALA A 197 -11.97 -8.14 21.23
N ALA A 198 -13.11 -7.50 21.01
CA ALA A 198 -13.76 -6.58 21.94
C ALA A 198 -15.21 -7.02 22.17
N ASN A 199 -15.70 -6.80 23.39
CA ASN A 199 -17.05 -7.19 23.80
C ASN A 199 -17.98 -5.97 23.72
N GLY A 200 -19.06 -6.08 22.93
CA GLY A 200 -20.06 -5.04 22.75
C GLY A 200 -21.45 -5.36 23.32
N THR A 201 -21.59 -6.48 24.04
CA THR A 201 -22.88 -6.93 24.61
C THR A 201 -23.53 -5.95 25.58
N GLU A 202 -22.76 -4.99 26.07
CA GLU A 202 -23.17 -4.01 27.05
C GLU A 202 -23.52 -2.65 26.43
N MET A 203 -23.50 -2.50 25.10
CA MET A 203 -23.72 -1.24 24.38
C MET A 203 -25.19 -0.73 24.36
N GLY A 204 -26.12 -1.32 25.11
CA GLY A 204 -27.56 -0.95 25.12
C GLY A 204 -28.46 -2.09 24.62
N PRO A 205 -29.81 -1.92 24.55
CA PRO A 205 -30.71 -3.03 24.29
C PRO A 205 -30.45 -3.64 22.90
N TYR A 206 -30.42 -4.98 22.86
CA TYR A 206 -30.03 -5.86 21.74
C TYR A 206 -30.80 -5.66 20.40
N VAL A 207 -31.71 -4.69 20.33
CA VAL A 207 -32.65 -4.46 19.23
C VAL A 207 -32.64 -3.03 18.70
N GLY A 208 -31.46 -2.41 18.72
CA GLY A 208 -30.97 -1.60 17.61
C GLY A 208 -31.81 -0.38 17.25
N THR A 209 -31.80 0.63 18.11
CA THR A 209 -32.10 2.01 17.70
C THR A 209 -30.94 2.90 18.10
N ILE A 210 -30.59 3.88 17.27
CA ILE A 210 -29.46 4.78 17.55
C ILE A 210 -29.64 5.50 18.89
N ASP A 211 -30.87 5.96 19.18
CA ASP A 211 -31.20 6.68 20.41
C ASP A 211 -30.99 5.87 21.71
N THR A 212 -30.80 4.54 21.60
CA THR A 212 -30.63 3.65 22.76
C THR A 212 -29.25 2.99 22.84
N PHE A 213 -28.32 3.39 21.97
CA PHE A 213 -26.99 2.80 21.89
C PHE A 213 -25.96 3.61 22.70
N ASP A 214 -25.19 2.95 23.55
CA ASP A 214 -24.14 3.56 24.37
C ASP A 214 -22.86 3.78 23.56
N SER A 215 -22.77 4.96 22.94
CA SER A 215 -21.59 5.39 22.17
C SER A 215 -20.27 5.37 22.96
N SER A 216 -20.29 5.40 24.31
CA SER A 216 -19.07 5.39 25.12
C SER A 216 -18.34 4.04 25.10
N ILE A 217 -19.11 2.95 25.06
CA ILE A 217 -18.55 1.59 24.96
C ILE A 217 -17.97 1.37 23.56
N PHE A 218 -18.68 1.81 22.52
CA PHE A 218 -18.15 1.75 21.16
C PHE A 218 -16.87 2.56 21.03
N ALA A 219 -16.80 3.76 21.60
CA ALA A 219 -15.57 4.55 21.65
C ALA A 219 -14.41 3.76 22.28
N ALA A 220 -14.61 3.21 23.47
CA ALA A 220 -13.57 2.46 24.19
C ALA A 220 -13.10 1.22 23.41
N ALA A 221 -14.01 0.51 22.74
CA ALA A 221 -13.66 -0.63 21.90
C ALA A 221 -12.82 -0.21 20.68
N ILE A 222 -13.23 0.87 19.99
CA ILE A 222 -12.49 1.41 18.83
C ILE A 222 -11.12 1.93 19.25
N ASP A 223 -11.02 2.66 20.36
CA ASP A 223 -9.74 3.13 20.90
C ASP A 223 -8.79 1.96 21.21
N GLY A 224 -9.31 0.90 21.83
CA GLY A 224 -8.54 -0.32 22.08
C GLY A 224 -8.06 -1.00 20.79
N PHE A 225 -8.89 -1.05 19.74
CA PHE A 225 -8.47 -1.56 18.43
C PHE A 225 -7.40 -0.68 17.77
N VAL A 226 -7.52 0.65 17.88
CA VAL A 226 -6.50 1.59 17.40
C VAL A 226 -5.17 1.37 18.13
N GLU A 227 -5.19 1.20 19.46
CA GLU A 227 -4.00 0.90 20.26
C GLU A 227 -3.36 -0.43 19.85
N ALA A 228 -4.19 -1.45 19.61
CA ALA A 228 -3.77 -2.76 19.10
C ALA A 228 -3.40 -2.75 17.60
N LYS A 229 -3.48 -1.60 16.92
CA LYS A 229 -3.17 -1.41 15.49
C LYS A 229 -3.97 -2.34 14.57
N VAL A 230 -5.24 -2.51 14.87
CA VAL A 230 -6.14 -3.35 14.07
C VAL A 230 -6.55 -2.60 12.79
N PRO A 231 -6.23 -3.12 11.60
CA PRO A 231 -6.54 -2.46 10.35
C PRO A 231 -7.96 -2.72 9.84
N VAL A 232 -8.60 -3.82 10.28
CA VAL A 232 -9.96 -4.22 9.87
C VAL A 232 -10.73 -4.82 11.03
N VAL A 233 -11.97 -4.37 11.24
CA VAL A 233 -12.84 -4.79 12.33
C VAL A 233 -14.13 -5.39 11.77
N ASN A 234 -14.41 -6.62 12.17
CA ASN A 234 -15.69 -7.29 11.94
C ASN A 234 -16.74 -6.78 12.92
N ASN A 235 -17.91 -6.46 12.39
CA ASN A 235 -19.10 -6.07 13.14
C ASN A 235 -20.28 -6.92 12.67
N SER A 236 -20.56 -8.01 13.41
CA SER A 236 -21.67 -8.92 13.12
C SER A 236 -22.91 -8.60 13.96
N TRP A 237 -23.12 -7.32 14.23
CA TRP A 237 -24.29 -6.74 14.88
C TRP A 237 -24.82 -5.62 14.00
N GLY A 238 -26.07 -5.22 14.20
CA GLY A 238 -26.74 -4.22 13.36
C GLY A 238 -27.66 -3.32 14.17
N ILE A 239 -27.79 -2.08 13.71
CA ILE A 239 -28.82 -1.15 14.23
C ILE A 239 -30.00 -1.20 13.27
N GLY A 240 -31.10 -1.77 13.76
CA GLY A 240 -32.31 -1.94 12.99
C GLY A 240 -33.01 -0.61 12.68
N PRO A 241 -33.76 -0.53 11.58
CA PRO A 241 -34.78 0.48 11.36
C PRO A 241 -35.86 0.52 12.48
N ALA A 242 -35.91 1.57 13.31
CA ALA A 242 -37.05 1.85 14.18
C ALA A 242 -38.20 2.41 13.33
N THR A 243 -39.42 1.88 13.47
CA THR A 243 -40.58 2.47 12.78
C THR A 243 -41.02 3.75 13.49
N LEU A 244 -41.43 4.76 12.72
CA LEU A 244 -41.94 6.07 13.17
C LEU A 244 -43.09 6.04 14.20
N ASP A 245 -43.74 4.89 14.38
CA ASP A 245 -44.73 4.65 15.43
C ASP A 245 -44.11 4.30 16.80
N GLY A 246 -42.80 4.47 16.94
CA GLY A 246 -42.05 4.28 18.18
C GLY A 246 -41.76 2.82 18.50
N ARG A 247 -42.10 1.87 17.60
CA ARG A 247 -41.88 0.45 17.86
C ARG A 247 -40.40 0.10 17.83
N LEU A 248 -39.88 -0.19 19.01
CA LEU A 248 -38.75 -1.09 19.18
C LEU A 248 -39.15 -2.45 18.62
N ASN A 249 -38.47 -2.93 17.57
CA ASN A 249 -38.69 -4.28 17.09
C ASN A 249 -37.93 -5.25 17.99
N THR A 250 -38.46 -5.49 19.20
CA THR A 250 -37.90 -6.43 20.18
C THR A 250 -37.96 -7.89 19.75
N THR A 251 -38.50 -8.21 18.57
CA THR A 251 -38.30 -9.55 17.99
C THR A 251 -36.97 -9.58 17.26
N SER A 252 -35.89 -9.72 18.03
CA SER A 252 -34.79 -10.58 17.61
C SER A 252 -35.41 -11.89 17.11
N ASN A 253 -35.24 -12.18 15.82
CA ASN A 253 -35.73 -13.36 15.10
C ASN A 253 -37.25 -13.36 14.75
N GLY A 254 -37.60 -12.90 13.55
CA GLY A 254 -38.72 -13.51 12.80
C GLY A 254 -39.93 -12.65 12.41
N GLY A 255 -39.85 -11.32 12.41
CA GLY A 255 -40.94 -10.45 11.92
C GLY A 255 -40.77 -10.05 10.45
N ALA A 256 -41.54 -10.65 9.54
CA ALA A 256 -41.47 -10.49 8.08
C ALA A 256 -41.94 -9.12 7.52
N SER A 257 -41.49 -7.98 8.05
CA SER A 257 -41.77 -6.67 7.44
C SER A 257 -40.54 -6.12 6.73
N PRO A 258 -40.58 -5.92 5.39
CA PRO A 258 -39.52 -5.19 4.70
C PRO A 258 -39.48 -3.74 5.19
N PHE A 259 -38.28 -3.25 5.50
CA PHE A 259 -38.04 -1.87 5.89
C PHE A 259 -37.93 -0.97 4.66
N ASN A 260 -38.25 0.31 4.81
CA ASN A 260 -38.12 1.29 3.73
C ASN A 260 -37.07 2.33 4.11
N PHE A 261 -36.06 2.48 3.25
CA PHE A 261 -34.94 3.39 3.42
C PHE A 261 -35.36 4.81 3.83
N GLY A 262 -36.37 5.39 3.16
CA GLY A 262 -36.81 6.75 3.42
C GLY A 262 -37.57 6.92 4.74
N LYS A 263 -38.38 5.93 5.12
CA LYS A 263 -39.27 6.02 6.28
C LYS A 263 -38.60 5.56 7.59
N ASP A 264 -37.67 4.61 7.53
CA ASP A 264 -37.13 3.95 8.73
C ASP A 264 -35.61 4.17 8.94
N VAL A 265 -34.84 4.39 7.87
CA VAL A 265 -33.37 4.53 7.97
C VAL A 265 -32.95 5.99 8.04
N ILE A 266 -33.42 6.83 7.11
CA ILE A 266 -33.05 8.26 7.06
C ILE A 266 -33.32 9.02 8.38
N PRO A 267 -34.48 8.86 9.06
CA PRO A 267 -34.75 9.62 10.28
C PRO A 267 -33.74 9.36 11.40
N GLN A 268 -33.21 8.15 11.50
CA GLN A 268 -32.21 7.80 12.53
C GLN A 268 -30.88 8.56 12.33
N TYR A 269 -30.54 8.91 11.08
CA TYR A 269 -29.34 9.69 10.79
C TYR A 269 -29.47 11.19 11.10
N VAL A 270 -30.67 11.74 10.94
CA VAL A 270 -30.88 13.19 11.02
C VAL A 270 -31.32 13.64 12.41
N ASN A 271 -32.13 12.83 13.10
CA ASN A 271 -32.86 13.24 14.30
C ASN A 271 -32.20 12.79 15.63
N ASP A 272 -31.00 12.20 15.57
CA ASP A 272 -30.30 11.67 16.76
C ASP A 272 -29.45 12.74 17.49
N PRO A 273 -29.65 12.95 18.81
CA PRO A 273 -28.81 13.81 19.65
C PRO A 273 -27.43 13.21 20.02
N THR A 274 -27.16 11.94 19.76
CA THR A 274 -25.96 11.18 20.17
C THR A 274 -24.92 10.94 19.08
N LYS A 275 -24.96 11.67 17.94
CA LYS A 275 -24.05 11.67 16.76
C LYS A 275 -22.61 11.14 16.93
N ARG A 276 -22.04 11.26 18.14
CA ARG A 276 -20.79 10.66 18.63
C ARG A 276 -20.47 9.28 18.05
N MET A 277 -21.39 8.31 17.96
CA MET A 277 -21.04 6.98 17.45
C MET A 277 -20.58 7.02 15.99
N PHE A 278 -21.34 7.72 15.13
CA PHE A 278 -20.95 7.94 13.75
C PHE A 278 -19.67 8.77 13.66
N ASP A 279 -19.54 9.79 14.51
CA ASP A 279 -18.34 10.64 14.56
C ASP A 279 -17.09 9.84 15.01
N ILE A 280 -17.23 8.87 15.93
CA ILE A 280 -16.17 7.95 16.37
C ILE A 280 -15.73 7.06 15.21
N ALA A 281 -16.69 6.47 14.48
CA ALA A 281 -16.37 5.64 13.33
C ALA A 281 -15.69 6.47 12.22
N GLU A 282 -16.19 7.67 11.97
CA GLU A 282 -15.59 8.64 11.05
C GLU A 282 -14.17 9.04 11.46
N ASP A 283 -13.94 9.28 12.75
CA ASP A 283 -12.61 9.59 13.31
C ASP A 283 -11.65 8.41 13.18
N ALA A 284 -12.11 7.18 13.44
CA ALA A 284 -11.31 5.97 13.27
C ALA A 284 -10.85 5.80 11.81
N VAL A 285 -11.74 6.06 10.85
CA VAL A 285 -11.39 6.06 9.42
C VAL A 285 -10.40 7.18 9.10
N LYS A 286 -10.74 8.43 9.42
CA LYS A 286 -9.96 9.61 9.01
C LYS A 286 -8.59 9.72 9.68
N LYS A 287 -8.46 9.24 10.93
CA LYS A 287 -7.23 9.36 11.72
C LYS A 287 -6.38 8.10 11.69
N HIS A 288 -6.98 6.92 11.47
CA HIS A 288 -6.30 5.63 11.64
C HIS A 288 -6.41 4.67 10.45
N ASP A 289 -7.05 5.05 9.33
CA ASP A 289 -7.18 4.23 8.12
C ASP A 289 -7.86 2.85 8.40
N MET A 290 -8.74 2.81 9.41
CA MET A 290 -9.40 1.59 9.88
C MET A 290 -10.55 1.18 8.96
N GLN A 291 -10.63 -0.11 8.62
CA GLN A 291 -11.69 -0.70 7.80
C GLN A 291 -12.79 -1.31 8.67
N PHE A 292 -14.04 -1.06 8.32
CA PHE A 292 -15.20 -1.61 8.99
C PHE A 292 -15.94 -2.58 8.08
N VAL A 293 -16.17 -3.80 8.57
CA VAL A 293 -16.95 -4.83 7.87
C VAL A 293 -18.21 -5.09 8.67
N PHE A 294 -19.37 -4.84 8.06
CA PHE A 294 -20.68 -4.99 8.70
C PHE A 294 -21.55 -6.03 8.00
N ALA A 295 -22.21 -6.87 8.79
CA ALA A 295 -23.30 -7.71 8.30
C ALA A 295 -24.48 -6.81 7.85
N ALA A 296 -25.04 -7.03 6.66
CA ALA A 296 -26.10 -6.18 6.09
C ALA A 296 -27.45 -6.24 6.84
N GLY A 297 -27.65 -7.25 7.70
CA GLY A 297 -28.91 -7.53 8.41
C GLY A 297 -29.57 -8.83 7.98
N ASN A 298 -30.36 -9.45 8.87
CA ASN A 298 -30.98 -10.78 8.68
C ASN A 298 -32.50 -10.70 8.47
N ASN A 299 -32.97 -9.61 7.85
CA ASN A 299 -34.39 -9.24 7.80
C ASN A 299 -35.14 -9.80 6.58
N GLY A 300 -34.50 -10.66 5.80
CA GLY A 300 -35.10 -11.31 4.64
C GLY A 300 -34.83 -10.60 3.30
N PRO A 301 -35.25 -11.23 2.19
CA PRO A 301 -34.71 -10.94 0.87
C PRO A 301 -35.33 -9.70 0.21
N GLY A 302 -36.15 -8.94 0.93
CA GLY A 302 -36.73 -7.66 0.50
C GLY A 302 -36.44 -6.52 1.47
N ALA A 303 -35.58 -6.75 2.46
CA ALA A 303 -35.18 -5.72 3.42
C ALA A 303 -33.95 -4.95 2.93
N THR A 304 -33.92 -3.66 3.26
CA THR A 304 -32.77 -2.77 3.08
C THR A 304 -31.65 -3.14 4.08
N PRO A 305 -30.40 -2.72 3.83
CA PRO A 305 -29.35 -2.75 4.84
C PRO A 305 -29.75 -2.02 6.13
N ASP A 306 -29.20 -2.48 7.24
CA ASP A 306 -29.32 -1.84 8.55
C ASP A 306 -28.71 -0.42 8.56
N ALA A 307 -29.04 0.38 9.59
CA ALA A 307 -28.69 1.81 9.63
C ALA A 307 -27.17 2.00 9.57
N MET A 308 -26.38 1.50 10.53
CA MET A 308 -24.90 1.62 10.54
C MET A 308 -24.24 1.17 9.24
N VAL A 309 -24.78 0.13 8.61
CA VAL A 309 -24.28 -0.41 7.34
C VAL A 309 -24.39 0.63 6.22
N SER A 310 -25.41 1.49 6.28
CA SER A 310 -25.72 2.53 5.31
C SER A 310 -24.97 3.85 5.53
N LEU A 311 -24.13 3.95 6.57
CA LEU A 311 -23.45 5.21 6.95
C LEU A 311 -22.72 5.88 5.78
N PRO A 312 -21.97 5.17 4.93
CA PRO A 312 -21.30 5.80 3.78
C PRO A 312 -22.24 6.45 2.77
N TYR A 313 -23.51 6.06 2.71
CA TYR A 313 -24.48 6.77 1.88
C TYR A 313 -24.67 8.22 2.36
N PHE A 314 -24.62 8.45 3.68
CA PHE A 314 -24.77 9.75 4.33
C PHE A 314 -23.44 10.46 4.63
N ARG A 315 -22.34 9.71 4.63
CA ARG A 315 -20.94 10.16 4.79
C ARG A 315 -20.06 9.55 3.70
N PRO A 316 -20.15 10.03 2.44
CA PRO A 316 -19.54 9.38 1.28
C PRO A 316 -18.01 9.24 1.36
N GLU A 317 -17.36 10.06 2.18
CA GLU A 317 -15.93 9.94 2.44
C GLU A 317 -15.53 8.63 3.15
N LEU A 318 -16.47 7.92 3.76
CA LEU A 318 -16.24 6.65 4.44
C LEU A 318 -16.39 5.44 3.52
N GLU A 319 -16.86 5.62 2.28
CA GLU A 319 -17.19 4.52 1.35
C GLU A 319 -15.98 3.61 1.06
N GLY A 320 -14.76 4.16 1.06
CA GLY A 320 -13.52 3.39 0.87
C GLY A 320 -13.05 2.57 2.09
N HIS A 321 -13.76 2.68 3.21
CA HIS A 321 -13.40 2.08 4.50
C HIS A 321 -14.51 1.25 5.12
N TRP A 322 -15.55 0.93 4.35
CA TRP A 322 -16.78 0.35 4.86
C TRP A 322 -17.28 -0.73 3.93
N LEU A 323 -17.58 -1.91 4.47
CA LEU A 323 -18.11 -3.04 3.71
C LEU A 323 -19.46 -3.47 4.27
N SER A 324 -20.47 -3.45 3.40
CA SER A 324 -21.77 -4.09 3.64
C SER A 324 -21.70 -5.54 3.17
N VAL A 325 -22.08 -6.51 4.01
CA VAL A 325 -21.91 -7.93 3.70
C VAL A 325 -23.24 -8.68 3.68
N THR A 326 -23.56 -9.24 2.52
CA THR A 326 -24.73 -10.10 2.28
C THR A 326 -24.33 -11.59 2.18
N GLY A 327 -25.32 -12.47 2.26
CA GLY A 327 -25.08 -13.90 2.47
C GLY A 327 -25.48 -14.82 1.32
N ILE A 328 -24.67 -15.85 1.08
CA ILE A 328 -25.02 -17.04 0.26
C ILE A 328 -25.01 -18.33 1.08
N GLY A 329 -25.65 -19.37 0.54
CA GLY A 329 -25.64 -20.72 1.07
C GLY A 329 -25.76 -21.77 -0.03
N GLN A 330 -25.51 -23.03 0.34
CA GLN A 330 -25.81 -24.18 -0.52
C GLN A 330 -27.34 -24.39 -0.69
N THR A 331 -28.11 -23.86 0.25
CA THR A 331 -29.58 -23.77 0.23
C THR A 331 -30.01 -22.31 0.27
N GLY A 332 -31.15 -21.98 -0.35
CA GLY A 332 -31.65 -20.61 -0.38
C GLY A 332 -32.40 -20.28 -1.67
N ILE A 333 -32.38 -19.01 -2.04
CA ILE A 333 -33.03 -18.46 -3.24
C ILE A 333 -32.11 -18.65 -4.46
N PRO A 334 -32.57 -19.31 -5.55
CA PRO A 334 -31.76 -19.49 -6.75
C PRO A 334 -31.25 -18.19 -7.36
N ILE A 335 -30.04 -18.22 -7.92
CA ILE A 335 -29.40 -17.10 -8.61
C ILE A 335 -29.55 -17.32 -10.13
N PRO A 336 -30.09 -16.37 -10.90
CA PRO A 336 -30.20 -16.51 -12.35
C PRO A 336 -28.83 -16.76 -13.00
N GLY A 337 -28.71 -17.81 -13.83
CA GLY A 337 -27.47 -18.10 -14.57
C GLY A 337 -26.27 -18.56 -13.72
N TYR A 338 -26.43 -18.75 -12.41
CA TYR A 338 -25.37 -19.21 -11.51
C TYR A 338 -25.90 -20.29 -10.55
N SER A 339 -25.29 -21.49 -10.57
CA SER A 339 -25.82 -22.67 -9.90
C SER A 339 -25.05 -23.14 -8.67
N ASP A 340 -23.84 -22.64 -8.45
CA ASP A 340 -22.96 -23.17 -7.41
C ASP A 340 -23.51 -22.89 -6.00
N TYR A 341 -24.14 -21.73 -5.82
CA TYR A 341 -24.71 -21.27 -4.57
C TYR A 341 -26.04 -20.53 -4.77
N LYS A 342 -26.73 -20.27 -3.67
CA LYS A 342 -28.02 -19.61 -3.59
C LYS A 342 -27.94 -18.43 -2.63
N ILE A 343 -28.74 -17.40 -2.83
CA ILE A 343 -28.80 -16.29 -1.86
C ILE A 343 -29.44 -16.80 -0.56
N TYR A 344 -28.84 -16.45 0.58
CA TYR A 344 -29.42 -16.71 1.89
C TYR A 344 -30.79 -16.04 1.99
N ALA A 345 -31.83 -16.82 2.29
CA ALA A 345 -33.21 -16.31 2.34
C ALA A 345 -33.43 -15.25 3.42
N GLY A 346 -32.63 -15.25 4.50
CA GLY A 346 -32.68 -14.21 5.52
C GLY A 346 -31.84 -12.97 5.22
N SER A 347 -31.03 -12.95 4.15
CA SER A 347 -30.14 -11.82 3.88
C SER A 347 -30.93 -10.59 3.44
N SER A 348 -30.70 -9.45 4.11
CA SER A 348 -30.99 -8.13 3.54
C SER A 348 -30.25 -7.95 2.20
N ARG A 349 -30.77 -7.06 1.34
CA ARG A 349 -30.15 -6.70 0.06
C ARG A 349 -29.08 -5.64 0.26
N CYS A 350 -28.26 -5.38 -0.77
CA CYS A 350 -27.31 -4.27 -0.76
C CYS A 350 -27.98 -2.91 -1.00
N GLU A 351 -28.92 -2.80 -1.94
CA GLU A 351 -29.65 -1.58 -2.32
C GLU A 351 -28.73 -0.33 -2.40
N GLN A 352 -28.91 0.66 -1.52
CA GLN A 352 -28.13 1.90 -1.47
C GLN A 352 -26.64 1.67 -1.17
N THR A 353 -26.28 0.52 -0.59
CA THR A 353 -24.91 0.13 -0.26
C THR A 353 -24.20 -0.58 -1.42
N LYS A 354 -24.85 -0.80 -2.57
CA LYS A 354 -24.34 -1.66 -3.66
C LYS A 354 -22.88 -1.40 -4.09
N TRP A 355 -22.42 -0.15 -4.00
CA TRP A 355 -21.07 0.26 -4.40
C TRP A 355 -19.97 -0.15 -3.43
N TYR A 356 -20.33 -0.47 -2.19
CA TYR A 356 -19.45 -0.94 -1.12
C TYR A 356 -20.03 -2.20 -0.44
N CYS A 357 -20.84 -2.95 -1.18
CA CYS A 357 -21.46 -4.18 -0.72
C CYS A 357 -20.85 -5.39 -1.41
N ILE A 358 -20.63 -6.46 -0.66
CA ILE A 358 -20.09 -7.73 -1.15
C ILE A 358 -20.86 -8.90 -0.55
N THR A 359 -20.75 -10.08 -1.16
CA THR A 359 -21.43 -11.30 -0.73
C THR A 359 -20.43 -12.34 -0.24
N ALA A 360 -20.75 -13.06 0.83
CA ALA A 360 -19.92 -14.13 1.37
C ALA A 360 -20.76 -15.29 1.96
N PRO A 361 -20.13 -16.43 2.31
CA PRO A 361 -20.81 -17.59 2.90
C PRO A 361 -21.52 -17.28 4.22
N ALA A 362 -22.81 -17.61 4.30
CA ALA A 362 -23.68 -17.26 5.42
C ALA A 362 -24.47 -18.43 6.00
N VAL A 363 -24.66 -19.54 5.27
CA VAL A 363 -25.55 -20.63 5.69
C VAL A 363 -24.76 -21.87 6.09
N GLY A 364 -24.98 -22.35 7.31
CA GLY A 364 -24.35 -23.55 7.83
C GLY A 364 -22.82 -23.45 7.87
N VAL A 365 -22.30 -22.29 8.31
CA VAL A 365 -20.86 -22.05 8.45
C VAL A 365 -20.39 -22.68 9.75
N LYS A 366 -19.41 -23.57 9.68
CA LYS A 366 -18.84 -24.23 10.87
C LYS A 366 -17.73 -23.38 11.47
N SER A 367 -17.79 -23.14 12.77
CA SER A 367 -16.73 -22.40 13.47
C SER A 367 -16.55 -22.82 14.93
N SER A 368 -15.59 -22.21 15.62
CA SER A 368 -15.42 -22.34 17.07
C SER A 368 -16.66 -21.86 17.81
N PHE A 369 -17.01 -22.57 18.86
CA PHE A 369 -18.21 -22.33 19.65
C PHE A 369 -17.93 -22.70 21.10
N PHE A 370 -18.91 -22.55 21.98
CA PHE A 370 -18.83 -23.14 23.31
C PHE A 370 -20.20 -23.52 23.83
N GLU A 371 -20.23 -24.55 24.67
CA GLU A 371 -21.40 -24.89 25.47
C GLU A 371 -21.28 -24.22 26.84
N TYR A 372 -22.38 -23.63 27.30
CA TYR A 372 -22.48 -23.10 28.65
C TYR A 372 -23.23 -24.08 29.55
N ASP A 373 -22.56 -24.50 30.62
CA ASP A 373 -23.20 -25.26 31.69
C ASP A 373 -23.80 -24.30 32.73
N LYS A 374 -25.13 -24.22 32.73
CA LYS A 374 -25.90 -23.38 33.67
C LYS A 374 -25.70 -23.76 35.14
N GLN A 375 -25.25 -24.99 35.44
CA GLN A 375 -25.10 -25.48 36.82
C GLN A 375 -23.73 -25.13 37.40
N SER A 376 -22.66 -25.28 36.61
CA SER A 376 -21.29 -24.95 37.05
C SER A 376 -20.84 -23.54 36.68
N GLY A 377 -21.56 -22.86 35.79
CA GLY A 377 -21.10 -21.61 35.16
C GLY A 377 -19.94 -21.85 34.19
N GLY A 378 -19.62 -23.11 33.85
CA GLY A 378 -18.49 -23.49 33.03
C GLY A 378 -18.71 -23.26 31.54
N LEU A 379 -17.63 -22.88 30.86
CA LEU A 379 -17.55 -22.73 29.41
C LEU A 379 -16.74 -23.87 28.80
N THR A 380 -17.38 -24.69 27.97
CA THR A 380 -16.72 -25.81 27.29
C THR A 380 -16.52 -25.49 25.81
N PRO A 381 -15.27 -25.33 25.33
CA PRO A 381 -14.97 -25.13 23.91
C PRO A 381 -15.54 -26.26 23.03
N THR A 382 -16.22 -25.92 21.94
CA THR A 382 -16.77 -26.87 20.96
C THR A 382 -16.80 -26.27 19.54
N PHE A 383 -17.46 -26.92 18.58
CA PHE A 383 -17.70 -26.39 17.25
C PHE A 383 -19.17 -26.54 16.89
N ASP A 384 -19.74 -25.55 16.20
CA ASP A 384 -21.11 -25.63 15.69
C ASP A 384 -21.27 -24.94 14.33
N ASN A 385 -22.38 -25.23 13.64
CA ASN A 385 -22.76 -24.56 12.41
C ASN A 385 -23.78 -23.48 12.71
N ASP A 386 -23.56 -22.28 12.17
CA ASP A 386 -24.49 -21.17 12.34
C ASP A 386 -24.88 -20.57 10.99
N THR A 387 -25.97 -19.78 10.98
CA THR A 387 -26.53 -19.18 9.77
C THR A 387 -26.92 -17.73 9.96
N GLY A 388 -26.36 -16.85 9.13
CA GLY A 388 -26.70 -15.44 9.07
C GLY A 388 -25.65 -14.63 8.32
N ASN A 389 -25.97 -13.39 7.99
CA ASN A 389 -24.99 -12.42 7.48
C ASN A 389 -23.85 -12.18 8.50
N SER A 390 -24.11 -12.46 9.78
CA SER A 390 -23.11 -12.52 10.85
C SER A 390 -21.98 -13.52 10.62
N MET A 391 -22.19 -14.56 9.80
CA MET A 391 -21.17 -15.51 9.39
C MET A 391 -20.52 -15.12 8.05
N ALA A 392 -21.17 -14.27 7.25
CA ALA A 392 -20.61 -13.74 6.01
C ALA A 392 -19.61 -12.60 6.27
N ALA A 393 -19.92 -11.66 7.18
CA ALA A 393 -19.01 -10.58 7.57
C ALA A 393 -17.61 -11.05 8.03
N PRO A 394 -17.47 -12.10 8.86
CA PRO A 394 -16.15 -12.57 9.29
C PRO A 394 -15.37 -13.26 8.17
N HIS A 395 -16.03 -13.88 7.18
CA HIS A 395 -15.35 -14.34 5.97
C HIS A 395 -14.71 -13.19 5.21
N VAL A 396 -15.44 -12.08 5.06
CA VAL A 396 -14.95 -10.86 4.41
C VAL A 396 -13.81 -10.22 5.20
N THR A 397 -13.92 -10.14 6.52
CA THR A 397 -12.85 -9.62 7.40
C THR A 397 -11.57 -10.44 7.27
N GLY A 398 -11.69 -11.77 7.28
CA GLY A 398 -10.55 -12.65 7.02
C GLY A 398 -9.96 -12.47 5.62
N ALA A 399 -10.81 -12.37 4.58
CA ALA A 399 -10.36 -12.15 3.21
C ALA A 399 -9.62 -10.80 3.06
N MET A 400 -10.14 -9.74 3.64
CA MET A 400 -9.52 -8.41 3.67
C MET A 400 -8.16 -8.46 4.36
N THR A 401 -8.05 -9.20 5.47
CA THR A 401 -6.78 -9.43 6.18
C THR A 401 -5.72 -10.09 5.28
N LEU A 402 -6.11 -11.07 4.47
CA LEU A 402 -5.22 -11.72 3.50
C LEU A 402 -4.81 -10.77 2.37
N ILE A 403 -5.72 -9.95 1.86
CA ILE A 403 -5.43 -8.96 0.81
C ILE A 403 -4.45 -7.90 1.33
N MET A 404 -4.66 -7.39 2.54
CA MET A 404 -3.73 -6.45 3.18
C MET A 404 -2.34 -7.07 3.40
N GLN A 405 -2.26 -8.34 3.77
CA GLN A 405 -0.98 -9.07 3.85
C GLN A 405 -0.28 -9.12 2.49
N ARG A 406 -1.05 -9.44 1.43
CA ARG A 406 -0.54 -9.60 0.07
C ARG A 406 -0.05 -8.29 -0.54
N PHE A 407 -0.69 -7.17 -0.21
CA PHE A 407 -0.41 -5.85 -0.77
C PHE A 407 -0.03 -4.84 0.32
N ASN A 408 0.94 -5.18 1.17
CA ASN A 408 1.39 -4.34 2.28
C ASN A 408 2.00 -2.97 1.89
N TYR A 409 2.14 -2.70 0.60
CA TYR A 409 2.59 -1.44 0.03
C TYR A 409 1.44 -0.56 -0.49
N LEU A 410 0.20 -1.06 -0.42
CA LEU A 410 -1.04 -0.35 -0.72
C LEU A 410 -1.71 0.11 0.59
N ASN A 411 -2.52 1.16 0.51
CA ASN A 411 -3.35 1.60 1.63
C ASN A 411 -4.60 0.72 1.78
N SER A 412 -5.34 0.92 2.88
CA SER A 412 -6.52 0.11 3.17
C SER A 412 -7.62 0.23 2.09
N VAL A 413 -7.81 1.43 1.53
CA VAL A 413 -8.80 1.70 0.46
C VAL A 413 -8.47 0.90 -0.81
N ALA A 414 -7.21 0.81 -1.21
CA ALA A 414 -6.84 0.00 -2.36
C ALA A 414 -7.05 -1.51 -2.09
N ALA A 415 -6.84 -1.99 -0.86
CA ALA A 415 -7.19 -3.36 -0.48
C ALA A 415 -8.72 -3.60 -0.52
N HIS A 416 -9.50 -2.60 -0.10
CA HIS A 416 -10.96 -2.60 -0.15
C HIS A 416 -11.46 -2.72 -1.59
N ASP A 417 -10.92 -1.88 -2.48
CA ASP A 417 -11.27 -1.90 -3.90
C ASP A 417 -10.82 -3.19 -4.59
N ILE A 418 -9.69 -3.78 -4.21
CA ILE A 418 -9.26 -5.08 -4.73
C ILE A 418 -10.29 -6.16 -4.36
N LEU A 419 -10.74 -6.20 -3.10
CA LEU A 419 -11.75 -7.16 -2.66
C LEU A 419 -13.03 -7.04 -3.51
N LEU A 420 -13.55 -5.83 -3.67
CA LEU A 420 -14.78 -5.57 -4.42
C LEU A 420 -14.62 -5.89 -5.92
N THR A 421 -13.57 -5.37 -6.56
CA THR A 421 -13.40 -5.43 -8.01
C THR A 421 -12.96 -6.80 -8.53
N THR A 422 -12.64 -7.73 -7.62
CA THR A 422 -12.24 -9.11 -7.97
C THR A 422 -13.30 -10.16 -7.66
N ALA A 423 -14.41 -9.75 -7.05
CA ALA A 423 -15.54 -10.60 -6.72
C ALA A 423 -16.19 -11.25 -7.97
N THR A 424 -16.79 -12.43 -7.74
CA THR A 424 -17.54 -13.22 -8.69
C THR A 424 -18.97 -12.70 -8.80
N TYR A 425 -19.42 -12.36 -10.01
CA TYR A 425 -20.72 -11.76 -10.26
C TYR A 425 -21.88 -12.72 -9.99
N LEU A 426 -22.84 -12.26 -9.18
CA LEU A 426 -24.08 -12.94 -8.87
C LEU A 426 -25.26 -12.15 -9.46
N PRO A 427 -25.91 -12.62 -10.54
CA PRO A 427 -27.01 -11.90 -11.17
C PRO A 427 -28.25 -11.75 -10.28
N ASP A 428 -29.04 -10.70 -10.51
CA ASP A 428 -30.28 -10.45 -9.76
C ASP A 428 -31.50 -10.16 -10.66
N GLY A 429 -31.34 -10.24 -11.98
CA GLY A 429 -32.35 -9.91 -12.97
C GLY A 429 -32.40 -8.43 -13.35
N SER A 430 -31.54 -7.58 -12.78
CA SER A 430 -31.51 -6.14 -13.06
C SER A 430 -30.90 -5.82 -14.43
N GLY A 431 -31.04 -4.56 -14.86
CA GLY A 431 -30.40 -4.07 -16.09
C GLY A 431 -28.88 -4.21 -16.08
N ASN A 432 -28.24 -4.25 -14.90
CA ASN A 432 -26.80 -4.40 -14.75
C ASN A 432 -26.30 -5.79 -15.15
N ASP A 433 -27.18 -6.81 -15.18
CA ASP A 433 -26.84 -8.15 -15.69
C ASP A 433 -26.39 -8.13 -17.15
N LYS A 434 -26.81 -7.12 -17.94
CA LYS A 434 -26.43 -7.00 -19.37
C LYS A 434 -24.95 -6.66 -19.58
N LEU A 435 -24.31 -6.07 -18.58
CA LEU A 435 -22.91 -5.64 -18.63
C LEU A 435 -21.97 -6.59 -17.87
N ASN A 436 -22.54 -7.65 -17.28
CA ASN A 436 -21.84 -8.64 -16.50
C ASN A 436 -22.06 -10.04 -17.09
N ILE A 437 -21.23 -11.01 -16.66
CA ILE A 437 -21.39 -12.42 -16.99
C ILE A 437 -21.46 -13.19 -15.67
N ALA A 438 -22.50 -13.99 -15.48
CA ALA A 438 -22.69 -14.80 -14.29
C ALA A 438 -21.46 -15.68 -13.99
N GLY A 439 -21.00 -15.71 -12.74
CA GLY A 439 -19.83 -16.50 -12.34
C GLY A 439 -18.47 -15.97 -12.83
N SER A 440 -18.44 -14.87 -13.59
CA SER A 440 -17.21 -14.18 -13.97
C SER A 440 -16.94 -13.00 -13.04
N ARG A 441 -15.78 -12.33 -13.17
CA ARG A 441 -15.48 -11.16 -12.36
C ARG A 441 -16.46 -10.01 -12.63
N THR A 442 -17.00 -9.44 -11.57
CA THR A 442 -17.96 -8.33 -11.62
C THR A 442 -17.37 -7.10 -12.30
N GLN A 443 -18.12 -6.56 -13.26
CA GLN A 443 -17.85 -5.29 -13.91
C GLN A 443 -18.61 -4.13 -13.25
N ILE A 444 -19.88 -4.36 -12.88
CA ILE A 444 -20.74 -3.34 -12.25
C ILE A 444 -21.58 -4.02 -11.16
N PRO A 445 -21.66 -3.47 -9.93
CA PRO A 445 -22.43 -4.08 -8.85
C PRO A 445 -23.95 -3.97 -9.06
N ASN A 446 -24.72 -4.84 -8.42
CA ASN A 446 -26.19 -4.83 -8.44
C ASN A 446 -26.79 -4.62 -7.04
N GLU A 447 -28.09 -4.35 -6.97
CA GLU A 447 -28.76 -3.99 -5.72
C GLU A 447 -28.99 -5.20 -4.80
N ARG A 448 -28.95 -6.43 -5.33
CA ARG A 448 -29.15 -7.62 -4.49
C ARG A 448 -27.89 -8.05 -3.74
N SER A 449 -26.78 -8.16 -4.46
CA SER A 449 -25.54 -8.83 -4.04
C SER A 449 -24.30 -7.92 -4.13
N GLY A 450 -24.49 -6.67 -4.56
CA GLY A 450 -23.43 -5.69 -4.67
C GLY A 450 -22.42 -6.14 -5.71
N TRP A 451 -21.15 -6.18 -5.32
CA TRP A 451 -20.06 -6.67 -6.13
C TRP A 451 -20.05 -8.19 -6.33
N GLY A 452 -20.89 -8.95 -5.61
CA GLY A 452 -20.98 -10.41 -5.73
C GLY A 452 -20.11 -11.16 -4.73
N LEU A 453 -19.83 -12.43 -5.00
CA LEU A 453 -19.14 -13.34 -4.07
C LEU A 453 -17.64 -13.05 -4.01
N VAL A 454 -17.07 -12.93 -2.80
CA VAL A 454 -15.61 -12.82 -2.57
C VAL A 454 -14.85 -13.87 -3.40
N ASN A 455 -13.73 -13.47 -4.01
CA ASN A 455 -12.85 -14.38 -4.76
C ASN A 455 -11.37 -14.06 -4.51
N LEU A 456 -10.78 -14.73 -3.52
CA LEU A 456 -9.40 -14.49 -3.10
C LEU A 456 -8.37 -14.89 -4.16
N GLU A 457 -8.64 -15.91 -4.98
CA GLU A 457 -7.75 -16.27 -6.08
C GLU A 457 -7.57 -15.10 -7.06
N ASN A 458 -8.67 -14.44 -7.44
CA ASN A 458 -8.61 -13.24 -8.27
C ASN A 458 -7.99 -12.06 -7.52
N SER A 459 -8.29 -11.87 -6.24
CA SER A 459 -7.70 -10.78 -5.43
C SER A 459 -6.17 -10.87 -5.37
N MET A 460 -5.59 -12.07 -5.27
CA MET A 460 -4.13 -12.26 -5.25
C MET A 460 -3.41 -11.83 -6.54
N ASN A 461 -4.17 -11.62 -7.62
CA ASN A 461 -3.67 -11.17 -8.93
C ASN A 461 -3.71 -9.64 -9.09
N GLY A 462 -4.13 -8.87 -8.07
CA GLY A 462 -4.21 -7.40 -8.10
C GLY A 462 -5.62 -6.87 -8.39
N PRO A 463 -5.77 -5.55 -8.58
CA PRO A 463 -7.08 -4.93 -8.82
C PRO A 463 -7.78 -5.48 -10.07
N GLY A 464 -9.11 -5.59 -10.04
CA GLY A 464 -9.91 -5.91 -11.24
C GLY A 464 -10.39 -4.66 -11.97
N GLN A 465 -10.51 -3.55 -11.24
CA GLN A 465 -10.84 -2.21 -11.73
C GLN A 465 -10.22 -1.16 -10.82
N PHE A 466 -10.13 0.08 -11.30
CA PHE A 466 -9.80 1.25 -10.49
C PHE A 466 -11.07 2.03 -10.16
N LEU A 467 -11.45 2.06 -8.87
CA LEU A 467 -12.56 2.87 -8.34
C LEU A 467 -12.10 4.29 -7.93
N GLY A 468 -10.88 4.64 -8.29
CA GLY A 468 -10.24 5.92 -8.08
C GLY A 468 -8.79 5.85 -8.54
N ARG A 469 -7.96 6.78 -8.08
CA ARG A 469 -6.50 6.68 -8.29
C ARG A 469 -5.88 5.76 -7.24
N ILE A 470 -5.19 4.72 -7.69
CA ILE A 470 -4.39 3.84 -6.82
C ILE A 470 -2.95 4.33 -6.76
N GLU A 471 -2.44 4.47 -5.55
CA GLU A 471 -1.03 4.79 -5.25
C GLU A 471 -0.29 3.51 -4.86
N ALA A 472 0.60 3.04 -5.73
CA ALA A 472 1.44 1.86 -5.51
C ALA A 472 2.87 2.28 -5.15
N ASN A 473 3.18 2.32 -3.85
CA ASN A 473 4.50 2.75 -3.34
C ASN A 473 5.37 1.56 -2.91
N LEU A 474 6.06 0.94 -3.87
CA LEU A 474 6.86 -0.26 -3.63
C LEU A 474 8.28 0.13 -3.18
N ASN A 475 8.68 -0.31 -1.99
CA ASN A 475 10.02 -0.07 -1.45
C ASN A 475 11.13 -0.82 -2.22
N THR A 476 12.37 -0.45 -1.99
CA THR A 476 13.55 -1.11 -2.58
C THR A 476 13.51 -2.62 -2.35
N GLY A 477 13.72 -3.40 -3.41
CA GLY A 477 13.72 -4.87 -3.36
C GLY A 477 12.33 -5.53 -3.40
N VAL A 478 11.25 -4.74 -3.34
CA VAL A 478 9.87 -5.24 -3.53
C VAL A 478 9.57 -5.27 -5.03
N ASN A 479 9.17 -6.45 -5.53
CA ASN A 479 8.76 -6.65 -6.91
C ASN A 479 7.39 -7.32 -6.92
N ASP A 480 6.44 -6.79 -7.69
CA ASP A 480 5.10 -7.37 -7.82
C ASP A 480 4.61 -7.43 -9.27
N VAL A 481 3.63 -8.31 -9.51
CA VAL A 481 2.96 -8.51 -10.79
C VAL A 481 1.45 -8.52 -10.59
N TRP A 482 0.76 -7.57 -11.21
CA TRP A 482 -0.70 -7.56 -11.34
C TRP A 482 -1.09 -8.20 -12.65
N ARG A 483 -1.92 -9.25 -12.55
CA ARG A 483 -2.27 -10.15 -13.66
C ARG A 483 -3.69 -9.96 -14.16
N ASN A 484 -4.55 -9.34 -13.37
CA ASN A 484 -5.91 -9.04 -13.79
C ASN A 484 -5.91 -7.97 -14.89
N ASP A 485 -6.86 -8.08 -15.82
CA ASP A 485 -7.27 -6.95 -16.67
C ASP A 485 -7.87 -5.86 -15.77
N ILE A 486 -7.44 -4.60 -15.90
CA ILE A 486 -7.90 -3.50 -15.05
C ILE A 486 -8.70 -2.48 -15.87
N SER A 487 -9.98 -2.29 -15.56
CA SER A 487 -10.82 -1.26 -16.18
C SER A 487 -11.21 -0.15 -15.19
N ASP A 488 -11.98 0.83 -15.63
CA ASP A 488 -12.69 1.79 -14.76
C ASP A 488 -14.18 1.88 -15.14
N LEU A 489 -14.75 0.77 -15.65
CA LEU A 489 -16.14 0.72 -16.14
C LEU A 489 -17.13 1.03 -15.01
N ALA A 490 -16.89 0.49 -13.82
CA ALA A 490 -17.68 0.74 -12.63
C ALA A 490 -17.79 2.24 -12.31
N LEU A 491 -16.72 3.03 -12.47
CA LEU A 491 -16.76 4.47 -12.24
C LEU A 491 -17.64 5.21 -13.25
N ASN A 492 -17.63 4.79 -14.51
CA ASN A 492 -18.55 5.34 -15.51
C ASN A 492 -20.00 5.07 -15.14
N GLN A 493 -20.30 3.84 -14.72
CA GLN A 493 -21.64 3.52 -14.29
C GLN A 493 -22.02 4.26 -13.00
N ARG A 494 -21.09 4.41 -12.03
CA ARG A 494 -21.31 5.19 -10.81
C ARG A 494 -21.69 6.64 -11.12
N LYS A 495 -21.02 7.25 -12.11
CA LYS A 495 -21.36 8.60 -12.58
C LYS A 495 -22.80 8.67 -13.11
N ILE A 496 -23.22 7.69 -13.91
CA ILE A 496 -24.59 7.62 -14.45
C ILE A 496 -25.61 7.45 -13.33
N ASP A 497 -25.36 6.50 -12.41
CA ASP A 497 -26.22 6.23 -11.27
C ASP A 497 -26.37 7.46 -10.38
N GLU A 498 -25.28 8.17 -10.08
CA GLU A 498 -25.31 9.39 -9.26
C GLU A 498 -25.99 10.57 -9.98
N GLN A 499 -25.86 10.68 -11.30
CA GLN A 499 -26.64 11.65 -12.09
C GLN A 499 -28.14 11.35 -12.08
N THR A 500 -28.49 10.07 -12.16
CA THR A 500 -29.90 9.62 -12.05
C THR A 500 -30.43 9.84 -10.63
N GLU A 501 -29.64 9.54 -9.61
CA GLU A 501 -29.96 9.80 -8.20
C GLU A 501 -30.25 11.31 -8.00
N MET A 502 -29.35 12.19 -8.43
CA MET A 502 -29.52 13.65 -8.33
C MET A 502 -30.77 14.15 -9.07
N SER A 503 -31.04 13.62 -10.26
CA SER A 503 -32.25 13.95 -11.02
C SER A 503 -33.52 13.48 -10.28
N SER A 504 -33.49 12.27 -9.71
CA SER A 504 -34.61 11.70 -8.95
C SER A 504 -34.91 12.52 -7.69
N TRP A 505 -33.90 13.03 -6.99
CA TRP A 505 -34.09 13.93 -5.85
C TRP A 505 -34.70 15.27 -6.28
N THR A 506 -34.27 15.81 -7.42
CA THR A 506 -34.82 17.04 -7.99
C THR A 506 -36.30 16.87 -8.36
N ASP A 507 -36.66 15.79 -9.04
CA ASP A 507 -38.04 15.49 -9.41
C ASP A 507 -38.91 15.19 -8.20
N ARG A 508 -38.35 14.50 -7.19
CA ARG A 508 -39.02 14.27 -5.91
C ARG A 508 -39.28 15.59 -5.18
N LYS A 509 -38.31 16.51 -5.15
CA LYS A 509 -38.47 17.84 -4.56
C LYS A 509 -39.62 18.61 -5.22
N LYS A 510 -39.70 18.60 -6.56
CA LYS A 510 -40.80 19.20 -7.33
C LYS A 510 -42.15 18.55 -7.03
N ALA A 511 -42.22 17.22 -7.13
CA ALA A 511 -43.45 16.45 -6.92
C ALA A 511 -44.02 16.63 -5.50
N GLN A 512 -43.14 16.81 -4.51
CA GLN A 512 -43.51 17.04 -3.12
C GLN A 512 -43.74 18.53 -2.77
N GLY A 513 -43.47 19.45 -3.70
CA GLY A 513 -43.54 20.91 -3.47
C GLY A 513 -42.46 21.43 -2.51
N TRP A 514 -41.33 20.73 -2.38
CA TRP A 514 -40.23 21.06 -1.47
C TRP A 514 -39.22 22.05 -2.06
N GLU A 515 -39.51 22.64 -3.23
CA GLU A 515 -38.60 23.53 -3.97
C GLU A 515 -38.10 24.71 -3.12
N ASN A 516 -38.94 25.21 -2.21
CA ASN A 516 -38.65 26.29 -1.27
C ASN A 516 -38.59 25.82 0.19
N GLY A 517 -38.18 24.57 0.42
CA GLY A 517 -38.26 23.89 1.72
C GLY A 517 -39.59 23.15 1.91
N VAL A 518 -39.69 22.34 2.96
CA VAL A 518 -40.90 21.56 3.28
C VAL A 518 -42.07 22.53 3.62
N PRO A 519 -43.15 22.61 2.80
CA PRO A 519 -44.21 23.58 3.01
C PRO A 519 -44.98 23.36 4.31
N GLN A 520 -45.38 24.44 4.98
CA GLN A 520 -46.25 24.37 6.16
C GLN A 520 -47.61 23.70 5.86
N SER A 521 -48.10 23.81 4.62
CA SER A 521 -49.29 23.09 4.17
C SER A 521 -49.11 21.58 4.15
N ARG A 522 -47.89 21.06 3.94
CA ARG A 522 -47.60 19.61 4.06
C ARG A 522 -47.61 19.15 5.51
N ARG A 523 -47.12 19.96 6.45
CA ARG A 523 -47.30 19.73 7.89
C ARG A 523 -48.79 19.60 8.22
N LEU A 524 -49.59 20.57 7.78
CA LEU A 524 -51.04 20.58 7.99
C LEU A 524 -51.76 19.41 7.29
N THR A 525 -51.26 18.93 6.14
CA THR A 525 -51.84 17.79 5.40
C THR A 525 -51.50 16.46 6.06
N VAL A 526 -50.25 16.28 6.52
CA VAL A 526 -49.84 15.11 7.32
C VAL A 526 -50.63 15.10 8.63
N GLU A 527 -50.70 16.23 9.33
CA GLU A 527 -51.52 16.41 10.54
C GLU A 527 -53.01 16.12 10.27
N ALA A 528 -53.57 16.55 9.13
CA ALA A 528 -54.99 16.31 8.78
C ALA A 528 -55.29 14.87 8.35
N ALA A 529 -54.42 14.23 7.57
CA ALA A 529 -54.58 12.84 7.14
C ALA A 529 -54.44 11.88 8.33
N THR A 530 -53.43 12.10 9.17
CA THR A 530 -53.26 11.35 10.42
C THR A 530 -54.43 11.61 11.35
N LYS A 531 -54.92 12.85 11.49
CA LYS A 531 -56.13 13.16 12.26
C LYS A 531 -57.39 12.43 11.74
N ALA A 532 -57.58 12.33 10.42
CA ALA A 532 -58.73 11.63 9.84
C ALA A 532 -58.70 10.12 10.12
N ASP A 533 -57.54 9.48 9.99
CA ASP A 533 -57.36 8.06 10.36
C ASP A 533 -57.57 7.84 11.86
N LEU A 534 -57.15 8.80 12.69
CA LEU A 534 -57.32 8.77 14.14
C LEU A 534 -58.77 9.00 14.59
N ASP A 535 -59.49 9.96 13.99
CA ASP A 535 -60.91 10.19 14.24
C ASP A 535 -61.73 8.96 13.84
N LYS A 536 -61.36 8.30 12.73
CA LYS A 536 -61.95 7.05 12.30
C LYS A 536 -61.70 5.92 13.30
N MET A 537 -60.45 5.69 13.72
CA MET A 537 -60.13 4.70 14.75
C MET A 537 -60.87 4.98 16.06
N GLY A 538 -60.81 6.22 16.54
CA GLY A 538 -61.52 6.68 17.73
C GLY A 538 -63.03 6.42 17.63
N SER A 539 -63.64 6.66 16.47
CA SER A 539 -65.06 6.37 16.23
C SER A 539 -65.37 4.87 16.26
N LEU A 540 -64.51 4.03 15.69
CA LEU A 540 -64.66 2.56 15.67
C LEU A 540 -64.58 1.98 17.08
N PHE A 541 -63.60 2.41 17.87
CA PHE A 541 -63.48 1.98 19.27
C PHE A 541 -64.58 2.54 20.15
N THR A 542 -64.94 3.82 19.99
CA THR A 542 -66.08 4.41 20.73
C THR A 542 -67.36 3.63 20.44
N SER A 543 -67.63 3.31 19.17
CA SER A 543 -68.76 2.48 18.74
C SER A 543 -68.72 1.08 19.35
N LEU A 544 -67.57 0.40 19.33
CA LEU A 544 -67.39 -0.89 19.98
C LEU A 544 -67.66 -0.83 21.49
N PHE A 545 -67.09 0.15 22.21
CA PHE A 545 -67.27 0.31 23.66
C PHE A 545 -68.71 0.66 24.03
N THR A 546 -69.30 1.67 23.40
CA THR A 546 -70.71 2.06 23.65
C THR A 546 -71.69 0.94 23.32
N THR A 547 -71.50 0.22 22.22
CA THR A 547 -72.36 -0.92 21.84
C THR A 547 -72.20 -2.09 22.82
N SER A 548 -70.97 -2.33 23.32
CA SER A 548 -70.68 -3.39 24.30
C SER A 548 -71.23 -3.08 25.70
N VAL A 549 -71.30 -1.80 26.09
CA VAL A 549 -71.88 -1.38 27.39
C VAL A 549 -73.41 -1.34 27.33
N ALA A 550 -74.00 -0.95 26.20
CA ALA A 550 -75.45 -0.79 26.07
C ALA A 550 -76.22 -2.13 25.87
N ARG A 551 -75.55 -3.25 25.57
CA ARG A 551 -76.19 -4.54 25.23
C ARG A 551 -75.48 -5.71 25.90
N LEU A 552 -76.23 -6.76 26.25
CA LEU A 552 -75.65 -8.01 26.78
C LEU A 552 -74.62 -8.60 25.79
N ASN A 553 -73.53 -9.15 26.34
CA ASN A 553 -72.38 -9.75 25.66
C ASN A 553 -72.75 -10.95 24.75
N ASN A 554 -73.49 -10.73 23.64
CA ASN A 554 -73.62 -11.63 22.48
C ASN A 554 -74.42 -11.07 21.28
N SER A 555 -74.75 -9.77 21.24
CA SER A 555 -75.60 -9.24 20.16
C SER A 555 -74.86 -9.15 18.80
N LEU A 556 -75.59 -9.34 17.69
CA LEU A 556 -75.06 -9.20 16.32
C LEU A 556 -74.39 -7.83 16.10
N GLU A 557 -74.89 -6.80 16.77
CA GLU A 557 -74.37 -5.44 16.67
C GLU A 557 -72.98 -5.28 17.31
N VAL A 558 -72.72 -5.95 18.44
CA VAL A 558 -71.37 -6.02 19.04
C VAL A 558 -70.40 -6.76 18.10
N LYS A 559 -70.87 -7.84 17.44
CA LYS A 559 -70.06 -8.57 16.45
C LYS A 559 -69.73 -7.72 15.23
N ASN A 560 -70.66 -6.89 14.77
CA ASN A 560 -70.45 -5.97 13.65
C ASN A 560 -69.51 -4.82 14.01
N ALA A 561 -69.65 -4.22 15.20
CA ALA A 561 -68.74 -3.18 15.68
C ALA A 561 -67.31 -3.72 15.86
N TYR A 562 -67.16 -4.94 16.38
CA TYR A 562 -65.87 -5.63 16.47
C TYR A 562 -65.30 -5.96 15.08
N GLY A 563 -66.14 -6.46 14.16
CA GLY A 563 -65.76 -6.70 12.76
C GLY A 563 -65.30 -5.44 12.04
N ALA A 564 -65.88 -4.27 12.35
CA ALA A 564 -65.45 -2.97 11.81
C ALA A 564 -64.07 -2.54 12.33
N VAL A 565 -63.72 -2.88 13.59
CA VAL A 565 -62.37 -2.70 14.13
C VAL A 565 -61.38 -3.68 13.47
N GLU A 566 -61.78 -4.92 13.20
CA GLU A 566 -60.94 -5.92 12.51
C GLU A 566 -60.69 -5.58 11.02
N ALA A 567 -61.64 -4.92 10.37
CA ALA A 567 -61.55 -4.54 8.96
C ALA A 567 -60.67 -3.30 8.72
N ASP A 568 -60.44 -2.46 9.74
CA ASP A 568 -59.56 -1.29 9.65
C ASP A 568 -58.16 -1.63 10.17
N ALA A 569 -57.16 -1.57 9.30
CA ALA A 569 -55.80 -2.02 9.60
C ALA A 569 -55.16 -1.30 10.80
N ASN A 570 -55.46 -0.01 10.97
CA ASN A 570 -54.91 0.80 12.06
C ASN A 570 -55.65 0.52 13.37
N ALA A 571 -56.98 0.40 13.34
CA ALA A 571 -57.78 0.04 14.50
C ALA A 571 -57.48 -1.39 15.00
N LYS A 572 -57.38 -2.35 14.08
CA LYS A 572 -57.00 -3.74 14.37
C LYS A 572 -55.65 -3.82 15.08
N ARG A 573 -54.67 -3.09 14.55
CA ARG A 573 -53.29 -3.05 15.06
C ARG A 573 -53.20 -2.38 16.43
N PHE A 574 -54.03 -1.38 16.71
CA PHE A 574 -54.15 -0.77 18.04
C PHE A 574 -54.77 -1.74 19.07
N ARG A 575 -55.87 -2.42 18.70
CA ARG A 575 -56.52 -3.46 19.54
C ARG A 575 -55.55 -4.58 19.89
N ASP A 576 -54.84 -5.12 18.91
CA ASP A 576 -53.89 -6.24 19.12
C ASP A 576 -52.77 -5.83 20.10
N ASN A 577 -52.32 -4.57 20.06
CA ASN A 577 -51.35 -4.05 21.02
C ASN A 577 -51.94 -3.82 22.41
N PHE A 578 -53.18 -3.32 22.51
CA PHE A 578 -53.84 -3.11 23.78
C PHE A 578 -54.19 -4.43 24.49
N ILE A 579 -54.61 -5.46 23.74
CA ILE A 579 -54.82 -6.84 24.25
C ILE A 579 -53.51 -7.44 24.76
N LYS A 580 -52.37 -7.12 24.14
CA LYS A 580 -51.06 -7.53 24.66
C LYS A 580 -50.70 -6.80 25.96
N ALA A 581 -51.23 -5.59 26.19
CA ALA A 581 -50.92 -4.71 27.35
C ALA A 581 -51.64 -5.17 28.59
N ASP A 582 -52.92 -5.43 28.37
CA ASP A 582 -53.85 -5.89 29.34
C ASP A 582 -54.65 -7.00 28.65
N PRO A 583 -54.19 -8.26 28.77
CA PRO A 583 -54.88 -9.43 28.25
C PRO A 583 -56.34 -9.54 28.73
N TYR A 584 -56.71 -8.77 29.75
CA TYR A 584 -58.02 -8.78 30.40
C TYR A 584 -58.92 -7.61 30.00
N ALA A 585 -58.39 -6.54 29.40
CA ALA A 585 -59.16 -5.31 29.12
C ALA A 585 -60.20 -5.45 27.98
N PHE A 586 -59.97 -6.36 27.04
CA PHE A 586 -60.98 -6.80 26.06
C PHE A 586 -61.25 -8.29 26.26
N GLY A 587 -61.58 -8.65 27.50
CA GLY A 587 -61.51 -10.00 28.03
C GLY A 587 -62.00 -11.11 27.10
N ARG A 588 -61.27 -12.23 27.09
CA ARG A 588 -61.78 -13.50 26.58
C ARG A 588 -61.28 -14.65 27.46
N PRO A 589 -62.14 -15.64 27.74
CA PRO A 589 -62.99 -16.29 26.73
C PRO A 589 -64.48 -16.43 27.07
N ASN A 590 -65.34 -16.02 26.13
CA ASN A 590 -66.73 -16.51 26.03
C ASN A 590 -67.16 -16.77 24.58
N LEU A 591 -66.24 -16.96 23.63
CA LEU A 591 -66.61 -17.28 22.24
C LEU A 591 -65.71 -18.32 21.56
N GLN A 592 -64.39 -18.32 21.78
CA GLN A 592 -63.50 -19.38 21.27
C GLN A 592 -63.61 -20.65 22.13
N GLU A 593 -63.61 -20.51 23.46
CA GLU A 593 -63.93 -21.64 24.36
C GLU A 593 -65.41 -22.03 24.30
N LEU A 594 -66.32 -21.14 23.89
CA LEU A 594 -67.72 -21.50 23.63
C LEU A 594 -67.88 -22.22 22.28
N TYR A 595 -66.99 -21.98 21.30
CA TYR A 595 -66.89 -22.75 20.05
C TYR A 595 -66.28 -24.15 20.27
N GLU A 596 -65.27 -24.26 21.14
CA GLU A 596 -64.71 -25.55 21.59
C GLU A 596 -65.66 -26.27 22.59
N ALA A 597 -66.41 -25.55 23.43
CA ALA A 597 -67.48 -26.12 24.27
C ALA A 597 -68.69 -26.57 23.44
N TYR A 598 -68.96 -25.93 22.30
CA TYR A 598 -69.96 -26.37 21.33
C TYR A 598 -69.60 -27.76 20.78
N LYS A 599 -68.32 -28.02 20.47
CA LYS A 599 -67.82 -29.38 20.14
C LYS A 599 -67.99 -30.36 21.30
N LEU A 600 -67.88 -29.90 22.56
CA LEU A 600 -68.09 -30.74 23.74
C LEU A 600 -69.55 -31.18 23.91
N THR A 601 -70.52 -30.34 23.53
CA THR A 601 -71.94 -30.73 23.41
C THR A 601 -72.16 -31.75 22.29
N THR A 602 -71.43 -31.64 21.18
CA THR A 602 -71.46 -32.61 20.07
C THR A 602 -70.85 -33.95 20.47
N ILE A 603 -69.73 -33.95 21.21
CA ILE A 603 -69.08 -35.15 21.75
C ILE A 603 -69.96 -35.83 22.81
N ARG A 604 -70.65 -35.06 23.67
CA ARG A 604 -71.62 -35.61 24.64
C ARG A 604 -72.87 -36.19 23.96
N ALA A 605 -73.28 -35.67 22.80
CA ALA A 605 -74.35 -36.23 21.99
C ALA A 605 -73.92 -37.52 21.25
N GLU A 606 -72.67 -37.59 20.79
CA GLU A 606 -72.09 -38.80 20.19
C GLU A 606 -71.87 -39.93 21.24
N ILE A 607 -71.47 -39.58 22.48
CA ILE A 607 -71.38 -40.53 23.62
C ILE A 607 -72.76 -41.03 24.05
N ALA A 608 -73.81 -40.20 23.97
CA ALA A 608 -75.18 -40.61 24.25
C ALA A 608 -75.78 -41.52 23.16
N ALA A 609 -75.23 -41.48 21.94
CA ALA A 609 -75.65 -42.29 20.79
C ALA A 609 -74.78 -43.54 20.55
N ALA A 610 -73.67 -43.71 21.29
CA ALA A 610 -72.76 -44.85 21.16
C ALA A 610 -73.31 -46.14 21.79
N LYS A 611 -72.99 -47.30 21.18
CA LYS A 611 -73.41 -48.61 21.70
C LYS A 611 -72.68 -48.93 23.02
N PRO A 612 -73.26 -49.77 23.91
CA PRO A 612 -72.74 -50.00 25.27
C PRO A 612 -71.28 -50.47 25.37
N ALA A 613 -70.74 -51.08 24.31
CA ALA A 613 -69.36 -51.60 24.29
C ALA A 613 -68.28 -50.51 24.15
N ASP A 614 -68.62 -49.30 23.70
CA ASP A 614 -67.65 -48.21 23.44
C ASP A 614 -67.64 -47.11 24.51
N LYS A 615 -68.57 -47.17 25.47
CA LYS A 615 -68.75 -46.15 26.52
C LYS A 615 -67.59 -46.07 27.51
N ASP A 616 -67.01 -47.21 27.87
CA ASP A 616 -65.94 -47.34 28.87
C ASP A 616 -64.60 -46.75 28.40
N SER A 617 -64.36 -46.72 27.07
CA SER A 617 -63.18 -46.13 26.42
C SER A 617 -63.26 -44.60 26.33
N LEU A 618 -64.47 -44.08 26.07
CA LEU A 618 -64.75 -42.65 25.96
C LEU A 618 -64.78 -41.94 27.33
N GLU A 619 -65.26 -42.61 28.39
CA GLU A 619 -65.24 -42.08 29.76
C GLU A 619 -63.82 -41.99 30.35
N LYS A 620 -62.92 -42.92 30.02
CA LYS A 620 -61.49 -42.85 30.41
C LYS A 620 -60.74 -41.69 29.75
N SER A 621 -61.08 -41.36 28.51
CA SER A 621 -60.48 -40.23 27.77
C SER A 621 -60.98 -38.87 28.29
N ALA A 622 -62.24 -38.80 28.74
CA ALA A 622 -62.81 -37.62 29.38
C ALA A 622 -62.27 -37.38 30.81
N GLY A 623 -61.98 -38.45 31.57
CA GLY A 623 -61.37 -38.37 32.90
C GLY A 623 -59.92 -37.88 32.89
N LEU A 624 -59.11 -38.27 31.90
CA LEU A 624 -57.74 -37.79 31.71
C LEU A 624 -57.67 -36.30 31.32
N PHE A 625 -58.68 -35.81 30.60
CA PHE A 625 -58.82 -34.39 30.25
C PHE A 625 -59.31 -33.53 31.43
N GLY A 626 -60.17 -34.08 32.31
CA GLY A 626 -60.57 -33.44 33.57
C GLY A 626 -59.39 -33.21 34.54
N ALA A 627 -58.47 -34.17 34.63
CA ALA A 627 -57.25 -34.05 35.44
C ALA A 627 -56.23 -33.05 34.87
N PHE A 628 -56.27 -32.79 33.56
CA PHE A 628 -55.47 -31.74 32.90
C PHE A 628 -56.01 -30.33 33.24
N VAL A 629 -57.32 -30.19 33.41
CA VAL A 629 -57.99 -28.93 33.78
C VAL A 629 -57.82 -28.58 35.26
N GLU A 630 -57.85 -29.55 36.18
CA GLU A 630 -57.59 -29.28 37.62
C GLU A 630 -56.14 -28.83 37.89
N LYS A 631 -55.17 -29.28 37.08
CA LYS A 631 -53.77 -28.82 37.15
C LYS A 631 -53.56 -27.38 36.65
N LEU A 632 -54.50 -26.85 35.85
CA LEU A 632 -54.47 -25.48 35.32
C LEU A 632 -55.07 -24.46 36.30
N VAL A 633 -55.85 -24.90 37.30
CA VAL A 633 -56.62 -24.00 38.18
C VAL A 633 -56.07 -23.95 39.63
N GLY A 634 -55.20 -24.87 40.03
CA GLY A 634 -54.60 -24.89 41.37
C GLY A 634 -53.13 -24.47 41.41
N GLY A 635 -52.82 -23.20 41.62
CA GLY A 635 -51.44 -22.77 41.89
C GLY A 635 -51.27 -21.28 42.14
N GLN A 636 -51.02 -20.91 43.40
CA GLN A 636 -50.52 -19.60 43.82
C GLN A 636 -49.15 -19.29 43.15
N LYS A 637 -49.18 -18.74 41.92
CA LYS A 637 -48.01 -18.20 41.24
C LYS A 637 -48.27 -16.89 40.48
N ALA A 638 -49.41 -16.25 40.70
CA ALA A 638 -49.81 -15.04 39.99
C ALA A 638 -48.89 -13.81 40.24
N MET A 639 -48.10 -13.79 41.33
CA MET A 639 -47.19 -12.67 41.58
C MET A 639 -45.85 -12.80 40.82
N ALA A 640 -45.52 -14.00 40.32
CA ALA A 640 -44.37 -14.22 39.43
C ALA A 640 -44.77 -14.05 37.95
N ASP A 641 -46.02 -14.36 37.58
CA ASP A 641 -46.53 -14.15 36.22
C ASP A 641 -46.90 -12.68 35.94
N TYR A 642 -47.16 -11.88 36.99
CA TYR A 642 -47.32 -10.42 36.89
C TYR A 642 -46.05 -9.71 36.38
N LEU A 643 -44.87 -10.30 36.57
CA LEU A 643 -43.60 -9.78 36.02
C LEU A 643 -43.34 -10.25 34.57
N MET A 644 -43.96 -11.35 34.14
CA MET A 644 -43.69 -11.95 32.83
C MET A 644 -44.62 -11.39 31.73
N ILE A 645 -45.81 -10.90 32.10
CA ILE A 645 -46.76 -10.22 31.20
C ILE A 645 -46.35 -8.76 30.91
N PHE A 646 -45.48 -8.18 31.75
CA PHE A 646 -44.88 -6.84 31.56
C PHE A 646 -44.06 -6.70 30.25
N ASN A 647 -43.72 -7.81 29.59
CA ASN A 647 -42.84 -7.85 28.42
C ASN A 647 -43.49 -7.54 27.06
N THR A 648 -44.82 -7.45 26.96
CA THR A 648 -45.46 -7.49 25.62
C THR A 648 -45.94 -6.13 25.08
N VAL A 649 -45.86 -5.05 25.87
CA VAL A 649 -46.34 -3.69 25.45
C VAL A 649 -45.28 -2.61 25.47
N ASN A 650 -44.04 -3.04 25.50
CA ASN A 650 -42.90 -2.16 25.69
C ASN A 650 -42.31 -1.67 24.36
N THR A 651 -43.12 -0.97 23.55
CA THR A 651 -42.64 -0.51 22.23
C THR A 651 -43.03 0.93 21.92
N ASN A 652 -43.17 1.79 22.93
CA ASN A 652 -43.09 3.24 22.76
C ASN A 652 -42.84 3.87 24.14
N PRO A 653 -41.71 4.60 24.34
CA PRO A 653 -41.28 5.14 25.63
C PRO A 653 -42.25 6.18 26.22
N VAL A 654 -43.23 6.65 25.44
CA VAL A 654 -44.28 7.58 25.87
C VAL A 654 -45.59 6.85 26.22
N THR A 655 -45.88 5.71 25.58
CA THR A 655 -47.14 4.97 25.74
C THR A 655 -47.27 4.31 27.10
N LEU A 656 -46.23 3.59 27.51
CA LEU A 656 -46.28 2.79 28.72
C LEU A 656 -46.37 3.67 29.99
N PRO A 657 -45.59 4.77 30.15
CA PRO A 657 -45.75 5.66 31.29
C PRO A 657 -47.12 6.34 31.36
N LEU A 658 -47.72 6.69 30.20
CA LEU A 658 -49.06 7.29 30.17
C LEU A 658 -50.15 6.28 30.53
N ILE A 659 -50.09 5.06 29.99
CA ILE A 659 -51.02 3.97 30.34
C ILE A 659 -50.88 3.61 31.83
N LEU A 660 -49.65 3.44 32.33
CA LEU A 660 -49.38 3.13 33.73
C LEU A 660 -49.81 4.27 34.65
N LYS A 661 -49.55 5.53 34.28
CA LYS A 661 -50.03 6.71 35.01
C LYS A 661 -51.55 6.73 35.07
N TYR A 662 -52.23 6.51 33.94
CA TYR A 662 -53.69 6.44 33.88
C TYR A 662 -54.26 5.30 34.72
N GLN A 663 -53.70 4.10 34.63
CA GLN A 663 -54.13 2.92 35.39
C GLN A 663 -53.90 3.09 36.90
N LYS A 664 -52.80 3.75 37.28
CA LYS A 664 -52.48 4.06 38.69
C LYS A 664 -53.37 5.18 39.26
N GLN A 665 -53.79 6.12 38.42
CA GLN A 665 -54.74 7.20 38.77
C GLN A 665 -56.20 6.73 38.75
N ASN A 666 -56.55 5.73 37.94
CA ASN A 666 -57.91 5.24 37.72
C ASN A 666 -58.02 3.70 37.86
N PRO A 667 -57.70 3.08 39.02
CA PRO A 667 -57.55 1.62 39.16
C PRO A 667 -58.81 0.76 38.88
N LYS A 668 -59.99 1.39 38.80
CA LYS A 668 -61.30 0.76 38.55
C LYS A 668 -61.96 1.25 37.25
N TRP A 669 -61.17 1.76 36.31
CA TRP A 669 -61.64 2.34 35.05
C TRP A 669 -62.53 1.41 34.20
N TRP A 670 -62.44 0.09 34.44
CA TRP A 670 -63.18 -1.00 33.78
C TRP A 670 -64.55 -1.33 34.42
N GLU A 671 -64.97 -0.66 35.50
CA GLU A 671 -66.30 -0.88 36.10
C GLU A 671 -67.42 -0.26 35.24
N SER A 672 -68.50 -1.02 35.01
CA SER A 672 -69.51 -0.75 33.97
C SER A 672 -70.34 0.52 34.16
N ALA A 673 -70.43 1.05 35.39
CA ALA A 673 -71.28 2.21 35.69
C ALA A 673 -70.69 3.55 35.21
N ASP A 674 -69.36 3.62 35.00
CA ASP A 674 -68.64 4.84 34.60
C ASP A 674 -67.86 4.67 33.27
N ALA A 675 -68.05 3.55 32.56
CA ALA A 675 -67.24 3.14 31.41
C ALA A 675 -67.13 4.21 30.28
N LEU A 676 -68.21 4.95 29.98
CA LEU A 676 -68.17 6.05 29.00
C LEU A 676 -67.35 7.26 29.48
N LYS A 677 -67.43 7.58 30.78
CA LYS A 677 -66.68 8.68 31.40
C LYS A 677 -65.20 8.33 31.49
N ASN A 678 -64.88 7.09 31.87
CA ASN A 678 -63.52 6.57 31.94
C ASN A 678 -62.86 6.51 30.55
N TYR A 679 -63.60 6.15 29.50
CA TYR A 679 -63.10 6.21 28.12
C TYR A 679 -62.80 7.64 27.65
N GLY A 680 -63.63 8.62 28.01
CA GLY A 680 -63.35 10.04 27.73
C GLY A 680 -62.02 10.51 28.32
N VAL A 681 -61.73 10.13 29.57
CA VAL A 681 -60.46 10.44 30.25
C VAL A 681 -59.29 9.65 29.66
N PHE A 682 -59.48 8.35 29.36
CA PHE A 682 -58.46 7.52 28.68
C PHE A 682 -58.09 8.10 27.31
N LYS A 683 -59.09 8.60 26.57
CA LYS A 683 -58.87 9.29 25.31
C LYS A 683 -57.99 10.52 25.49
N THR A 684 -58.30 11.40 26.44
CA THR A 684 -57.58 12.66 26.61
C THR A 684 -56.20 12.50 27.27
N GLU A 685 -56.03 11.56 28.20
CA GLU A 685 -54.79 11.41 28.97
C GLU A 685 -53.80 10.41 28.38
N VAL A 686 -54.27 9.49 27.53
CA VAL A 686 -53.43 8.41 26.97
C VAL A 686 -53.45 8.45 25.45
N LEU A 687 -54.63 8.43 24.83
CA LEU A 687 -54.72 8.36 23.36
C LEU A 687 -54.25 9.67 22.71
N ASP A 688 -54.77 10.83 23.12
CA ASP A 688 -54.46 12.14 22.52
C ASP A 688 -52.96 12.53 22.59
N PRO A 689 -52.23 12.30 23.71
CA PRO A 689 -50.77 12.54 23.77
C PRO A 689 -49.97 11.55 22.93
N LEU A 690 -50.41 10.28 22.84
CA LEU A 690 -49.79 9.29 21.97
C LEU A 690 -49.94 9.62 20.49
N PHE A 691 -51.09 10.19 20.14
CA PHE A 691 -51.39 10.69 18.81
C PHE A 691 -50.54 11.92 18.46
N ALA A 692 -50.25 12.81 19.40
CA ALA A 692 -49.36 13.93 19.18
C ALA A 692 -47.93 13.47 18.81
N VAL A 693 -47.38 12.48 19.52
CA VAL A 693 -46.04 11.92 19.25
C VAL A 693 -45.96 11.27 17.86
N HIS A 694 -46.99 10.52 17.45
CA HIS A 694 -47.04 9.90 16.12
C HIS A 694 -47.14 10.93 14.98
N MET A 695 -47.87 12.03 15.18
CA MET A 695 -47.96 13.13 14.21
C MET A 695 -46.64 13.92 14.08
N HIS A 696 -45.93 14.14 15.19
CA HIS A 696 -44.62 14.79 15.18
C HIS A 696 -43.59 13.94 14.42
N GLY A 697 -43.51 12.64 14.71
CA GLY A 697 -42.58 11.73 14.02
C GLY A 697 -42.78 11.69 12.50
N ALA A 698 -44.02 11.55 12.01
CA ALA A 698 -44.30 11.47 10.57
C ALA A 698 -43.87 12.73 9.79
N PHE A 699 -43.96 13.92 10.40
CA PHE A 699 -43.44 15.15 9.81
C PHE A 699 -41.91 15.23 9.92
N ASP A 700 -41.32 14.80 11.04
CA ASP A 700 -39.88 14.77 11.23
C ASP A 700 -39.17 13.83 10.24
N ALA A 701 -39.82 12.74 9.81
CA ALA A 701 -39.31 11.88 8.72
C ALA A 701 -39.28 12.60 7.36
N VAL A 702 -40.31 13.39 7.06
CA VAL A 702 -40.35 14.21 5.84
C VAL A 702 -39.26 15.29 5.87
N VAL A 703 -39.03 15.91 7.03
CA VAL A 703 -37.95 16.87 7.23
C VAL A 703 -36.57 16.21 7.14
N ALA A 704 -36.40 15.01 7.69
CA ALA A 704 -35.17 14.24 7.61
C ALA A 704 -34.84 13.83 6.17
N GLU A 705 -35.83 13.31 5.43
CA GLU A 705 -35.70 13.00 4.01
C GLU A 705 -35.32 14.23 3.19
N TYR A 706 -35.99 15.36 3.41
CA TYR A 706 -35.63 16.63 2.77
C TYR A 706 -34.17 17.02 3.09
N THR A 707 -33.78 16.98 4.36
CA THR A 707 -32.43 17.37 4.82
C THR A 707 -31.33 16.50 4.18
N VAL A 708 -31.53 15.18 4.14
CA VAL A 708 -30.61 14.26 3.45
C VAL A 708 -30.58 14.55 1.96
N SER A 709 -31.74 14.76 1.33
CA SER A 709 -31.79 15.04 -0.11
C SER A 709 -31.02 16.30 -0.48
N GLU A 710 -31.05 17.36 0.34
CA GLU A 710 -30.30 18.59 0.11
C GLU A 710 -28.79 18.35 0.28
N ALA A 711 -28.38 17.67 1.36
CA ALA A 711 -26.97 17.36 1.61
C ALA A 711 -26.38 16.45 0.52
N ARG A 712 -27.13 15.42 0.12
CA ARG A 712 -26.76 14.47 -0.94
C ARG A 712 -26.66 15.17 -2.30
N THR A 713 -27.64 16.01 -2.63
CA THR A 713 -27.63 16.80 -3.88
C THR A 713 -26.44 17.74 -3.93
N ALA A 714 -26.11 18.41 -2.83
CA ALA A 714 -24.94 19.29 -2.74
C ALA A 714 -23.61 18.51 -2.94
N TYR A 715 -23.47 17.36 -2.29
CA TYR A 715 -22.30 16.47 -2.46
C TYR A 715 -22.15 16.01 -3.91
N LEU A 716 -23.21 15.47 -4.51
CA LEU A 716 -23.20 14.96 -5.89
C LEU A 716 -22.92 16.08 -6.90
N THR A 717 -23.47 17.28 -6.70
CA THR A 717 -23.19 18.45 -7.54
C THR A 717 -21.69 18.77 -7.56
N LYS A 718 -21.04 18.78 -6.39
CA LYS A 718 -19.59 19.03 -6.29
C LYS A 718 -18.79 17.91 -6.95
N LYS A 719 -19.14 16.64 -6.69
CA LYS A 719 -18.45 15.47 -7.24
C LYS A 719 -18.57 15.39 -8.76
N LEU A 720 -19.75 15.65 -9.33
CA LEU A 720 -19.99 15.65 -10.77
C LEU A 720 -19.29 16.79 -11.52
N ALA A 721 -19.03 17.90 -10.83
CA ALA A 721 -18.26 19.02 -11.37
C ALA A 721 -16.73 18.75 -11.38
N ASP A 722 -16.25 17.80 -10.58
CA ASP A 722 -14.84 17.42 -10.53
C ASP A 722 -14.51 16.44 -11.68
N PRO A 723 -13.67 16.85 -12.66
CA PRO A 723 -13.32 15.99 -13.79
C PRO A 723 -12.51 14.75 -13.39
N SER A 724 -11.90 14.74 -12.20
CA SER A 724 -11.07 13.64 -11.70
C SER A 724 -11.84 12.60 -10.88
N ALA A 725 -13.01 12.94 -10.35
CA ALA A 725 -13.78 12.10 -9.42
C ALA A 725 -14.26 10.75 -10.01
N TYR A 726 -14.28 10.62 -11.34
CA TYR A 726 -14.71 9.40 -12.04
C TYR A 726 -13.66 8.87 -13.02
N LEU A 727 -12.37 9.11 -12.73
CA LEU A 727 -11.25 8.61 -13.49
C LEU A 727 -10.42 7.64 -12.66
N GLY A 728 -10.41 6.37 -13.05
CA GLY A 728 -9.53 5.37 -12.47
C GLY A 728 -8.11 5.54 -13.01
N GLY A 729 -7.10 5.59 -12.14
CA GLY A 729 -5.71 5.81 -12.56
C GLY A 729 -4.70 5.14 -11.64
N LEU A 730 -3.45 5.05 -12.10
CA LEU A 730 -2.35 4.45 -11.35
C LEU A 730 -1.26 5.49 -11.13
N THR A 731 -0.71 5.54 -9.92
CA THR A 731 0.56 6.17 -9.63
C THR A 731 1.51 5.12 -9.06
N LYS A 732 2.63 4.88 -9.73
CA LYS A 732 3.73 4.03 -9.26
C LYS A 732 4.82 4.90 -8.65
N SER A 733 5.14 4.65 -7.39
CA SER A 733 6.20 5.31 -6.63
C SER A 733 7.05 4.28 -5.87
N GLY A 734 8.10 4.76 -5.18
CA GLY A 734 9.07 3.91 -4.51
C GLY A 734 10.02 3.19 -5.47
N ALA A 735 11.17 2.72 -4.96
CA ALA A 735 12.25 2.18 -5.78
C ALA A 735 12.01 0.73 -6.32
N GLY A 736 10.97 0.04 -5.84
CA GLY A 736 10.61 -1.32 -6.27
C GLY A 736 10.00 -1.38 -7.68
N SER A 737 9.66 -2.58 -8.15
CA SER A 737 9.09 -2.80 -9.48
C SER A 737 7.66 -3.36 -9.44
N LEU A 738 6.80 -2.88 -10.34
CA LEU A 738 5.45 -3.39 -10.55
C LEU A 738 5.26 -3.75 -12.02
N TRP A 739 4.73 -4.94 -12.31
CA TRP A 739 4.42 -5.37 -13.67
C TRP A 739 2.92 -5.52 -13.87
N LEU A 740 2.39 -4.92 -14.95
CA LEU A 740 1.01 -5.11 -15.41
C LEU A 740 1.04 -6.08 -16.59
N THR A 741 0.43 -7.26 -16.44
CA THR A 741 0.39 -8.27 -17.53
C THR A 741 -0.99 -8.43 -18.15
N GLY A 742 -2.04 -7.84 -17.55
CA GLY A 742 -3.39 -7.81 -18.10
C GLY A 742 -3.61 -6.70 -19.12
N LYS A 743 -4.78 -6.73 -19.77
CA LYS A 743 -5.28 -5.66 -20.64
C LYS A 743 -5.93 -4.58 -19.79
N ASN A 744 -5.29 -3.43 -19.67
CA ASN A 744 -5.77 -2.35 -18.82
C ASN A 744 -6.43 -1.26 -19.66
N SER A 745 -7.70 -1.00 -19.36
CA SER A 745 -8.59 -0.08 -20.08
C SER A 745 -9.06 1.11 -19.24
N TYR A 746 -8.48 1.33 -18.06
CA TYR A 746 -8.75 2.52 -17.24
C TYR A 746 -8.33 3.79 -17.96
N ARG A 747 -9.04 4.91 -17.72
CA ARG A 747 -8.89 6.15 -18.52
C ARG A 747 -8.01 7.21 -17.87
N GLY A 748 -7.87 7.20 -16.55
CA GLY A 748 -6.98 8.13 -15.83
C GLY A 748 -5.51 7.83 -16.12
N ASN A 749 -4.68 8.88 -16.12
CA ASN A 749 -3.27 8.75 -16.47
C ASN A 749 -2.52 7.77 -15.57
N THR A 750 -1.57 7.05 -16.17
CA THR A 750 -0.57 6.24 -15.48
C THR A 750 0.62 7.14 -15.13
N ILE A 751 0.94 7.31 -13.87
CA ILE A 751 2.02 8.18 -13.40
C ILE A 751 3.12 7.30 -12.84
N VAL A 752 4.36 7.47 -13.30
CA VAL A 752 5.53 6.71 -12.82
C VAL A 752 6.52 7.70 -12.22
N ASN A 753 6.49 7.85 -10.90
CA ASN A 753 7.31 8.80 -10.15
C ASN A 753 8.62 8.18 -9.60
N GLY A 754 8.72 6.85 -9.55
CA GLY A 754 9.91 6.16 -9.05
C GLY A 754 9.85 4.64 -9.24
N GLY A 755 11.03 4.03 -9.26
CA GLY A 755 11.20 2.60 -9.52
C GLY A 755 10.75 2.23 -10.93
N GLU A 756 10.40 0.96 -11.13
CA GLU A 756 10.00 0.45 -12.46
C GLU A 756 8.51 0.11 -12.51
N LEU A 757 7.83 0.55 -13.57
CA LEU A 757 6.56 0.02 -14.02
C LEU A 757 6.79 -0.73 -15.33
N GLY A 758 6.53 -2.03 -15.36
CA GLY A 758 6.64 -2.87 -16.55
C GLY A 758 5.26 -3.18 -17.14
N ILE A 759 5.09 -3.04 -18.45
CA ILE A 759 3.94 -3.57 -19.20
C ILE A 759 4.38 -4.86 -19.86
N GLY A 760 3.99 -6.00 -19.27
CA GLY A 760 4.45 -7.31 -19.70
C GLY A 760 3.91 -7.73 -21.06
N ALA A 761 4.51 -8.79 -21.64
CA ALA A 761 4.06 -9.35 -22.90
C ALA A 761 2.58 -9.75 -22.85
N GLY A 762 1.78 -9.26 -23.80
CA GLY A 762 0.32 -9.44 -23.84
C GLY A 762 -0.48 -8.42 -23.03
N GLY A 763 0.17 -7.67 -22.13
CA GLY A 763 -0.43 -6.59 -21.37
C GLY A 763 -0.58 -5.30 -22.18
N SER A 764 -1.50 -4.44 -21.75
CA SER A 764 -1.67 -3.12 -22.37
C SER A 764 -2.12 -2.04 -21.39
N ILE A 765 -1.78 -0.77 -21.66
CA ILE A 765 -2.43 0.39 -21.05
C ILE A 765 -2.95 1.32 -22.14
N ILE A 766 -4.21 1.76 -22.05
CA ILE A 766 -4.81 2.68 -23.03
C ILE A 766 -4.75 4.15 -22.60
N SER A 767 -4.51 4.41 -21.32
CA SER A 767 -4.33 5.77 -20.80
C SER A 767 -2.91 6.26 -21.06
N ALA A 768 -2.77 7.59 -21.13
CA ALA A 768 -1.45 8.20 -21.27
C ALA A 768 -0.58 7.87 -20.04
N ALA A 769 0.72 7.66 -20.28
CA ALA A 769 1.70 7.46 -19.23
C ALA A 769 2.61 8.69 -19.08
N ILE A 770 2.84 9.10 -17.85
CA ILE A 770 3.70 10.25 -17.50
C ILE A 770 4.78 9.74 -16.55
N ILE A 771 6.05 9.93 -16.93
CA ILE A 771 7.21 9.44 -16.20
C ILE A 771 7.98 10.64 -15.65
N ASN A 772 8.26 10.64 -14.36
CA ASN A 772 8.91 11.74 -13.66
C ASN A 772 10.08 11.22 -12.80
N ASN A 773 10.95 12.14 -12.38
CA ASN A 773 11.97 11.93 -11.33
C ASN A 773 12.92 10.76 -11.62
N THR A 774 12.71 9.60 -10.99
CA THR A 774 13.54 8.40 -11.17
C THR A 774 12.75 7.22 -11.74
N GLY A 775 11.53 7.50 -12.23
CA GLY A 775 10.63 6.52 -12.79
C GLY A 775 11.18 5.91 -14.07
N LEU A 776 10.99 4.60 -14.21
CA LEU A 776 11.24 3.83 -15.42
C LEU A 776 9.95 3.16 -15.87
N LEU A 777 9.51 3.41 -17.10
CA LEU A 777 8.46 2.63 -17.77
C LEU A 777 9.11 1.66 -18.75
N THR A 778 8.97 0.36 -18.51
CA THR A 778 9.40 -0.70 -19.44
C THR A 778 8.18 -1.25 -20.20
N VAL A 779 8.27 -1.35 -21.52
CA VAL A 779 7.15 -1.74 -22.39
C VAL A 779 7.55 -2.96 -23.23
N ASP A 780 7.03 -4.12 -22.86
CA ASP A 780 7.07 -5.36 -23.66
C ASP A 780 5.73 -5.60 -24.38
N GLY A 781 4.64 -5.10 -23.79
CA GLY A 781 3.28 -5.13 -24.35
C GLY A 781 2.95 -3.87 -25.15
N LYS A 782 1.82 -3.23 -24.81
CA LYS A 782 1.36 -2.01 -25.50
C LYS A 782 1.06 -0.87 -24.53
N THR A 783 1.43 0.34 -24.88
CA THR A 783 1.01 1.56 -24.16
C THR A 783 0.50 2.62 -25.12
N ALA A 784 -0.36 3.51 -24.63
CA ALA A 784 -0.77 4.71 -25.35
C ALA A 784 0.36 5.76 -25.38
N ALA A 785 0.03 7.05 -25.47
CA ALA A 785 1.02 8.11 -25.48
C ALA A 785 1.83 8.16 -24.18
N VAL A 786 3.12 8.45 -24.29
CA VAL A 786 4.06 8.53 -23.15
C VAL A 786 4.74 9.90 -23.13
N THR A 787 4.77 10.53 -21.96
CA THR A 787 5.58 11.72 -21.69
C THR A 787 6.65 11.39 -20.65
N ALA A 788 7.93 11.59 -21.00
CA ALA A 788 9.04 11.47 -20.06
C ALA A 788 9.57 12.87 -19.70
N ASN A 789 9.37 13.27 -18.45
CA ASN A 789 9.85 14.54 -17.87
C ASN A 789 11.28 14.36 -17.30
N PRO A 790 11.94 15.40 -16.74
CA PRO A 790 13.32 15.31 -16.31
C PRO A 790 13.57 14.14 -15.34
N GLY A 791 14.59 13.34 -15.67
CA GLY A 791 14.98 12.12 -14.96
C GLY A 791 14.09 10.89 -15.23
N GLY A 792 12.90 11.07 -15.82
CA GLY A 792 12.04 9.98 -16.25
C GLY A 792 12.62 9.21 -17.44
N ARG A 793 12.45 7.88 -17.44
CA ARG A 793 13.03 6.98 -18.44
C ARG A 793 11.96 6.07 -19.05
N LEU A 794 11.92 6.00 -20.37
CA LEU A 794 11.11 5.04 -21.12
C LEU A 794 12.02 3.99 -21.76
N LYS A 795 11.66 2.72 -21.66
CA LYS A 795 12.29 1.61 -22.37
C LYS A 795 11.24 0.80 -23.12
N VAL A 796 11.29 0.82 -24.45
CA VAL A 796 10.38 0.03 -25.30
C VAL A 796 11.19 -1.11 -25.90
N ASN A 797 11.05 -2.32 -25.34
CA ASN A 797 11.74 -3.50 -25.86
C ASN A 797 11.01 -4.01 -27.12
N ALA A 798 11.68 -4.77 -28.00
CA ALA A 798 10.98 -5.49 -29.05
C ALA A 798 10.28 -6.74 -28.47
N PRO A 799 8.99 -7.02 -28.79
CA PRO A 799 8.14 -6.39 -29.82
C PRO A 799 7.19 -5.31 -29.29
N GLY A 800 7.48 -4.72 -28.13
CA GLY A 800 6.66 -3.71 -27.46
C GLY A 800 6.35 -2.49 -28.31
N VAL A 801 5.18 -1.89 -28.05
CA VAL A 801 4.65 -0.77 -28.83
C VAL A 801 4.16 0.35 -27.91
N THR A 802 4.54 1.58 -28.22
CA THR A 802 4.02 2.78 -27.57
C THR A 802 3.33 3.70 -28.58
N GLY A 803 2.40 4.54 -28.11
CA GLY A 803 1.84 5.65 -28.88
C GLY A 803 2.87 6.76 -29.12
N ALA A 804 2.40 7.99 -29.27
CA ALA A 804 3.29 9.16 -29.37
C ALA A 804 4.18 9.29 -28.13
N VAL A 805 5.42 9.72 -28.30
CA VAL A 805 6.40 9.89 -27.23
C VAL A 805 6.83 11.35 -27.18
N THR A 806 6.75 11.97 -26.00
CA THR A 806 7.25 13.33 -25.76
C THR A 806 8.33 13.30 -24.69
N LEU A 807 9.53 13.78 -25.01
CA LEU A 807 10.67 13.82 -24.10
C LEU A 807 10.92 15.26 -23.64
N ASN A 808 10.43 15.60 -22.45
CA ASN A 808 10.60 16.91 -21.80
C ASN A 808 11.77 16.84 -20.80
N GLY A 809 13.00 16.71 -21.28
CA GLY A 809 14.15 16.50 -20.38
C GLY A 809 14.37 15.05 -19.94
N GLY A 810 13.48 14.13 -20.34
CA GLY A 810 13.57 12.69 -20.06
C GLY A 810 14.28 11.90 -21.16
N PHE A 811 14.52 10.62 -20.90
CA PHE A 811 15.19 9.70 -21.82
C PHE A 811 14.24 8.62 -22.33
N ALA A 812 14.35 8.23 -23.60
CA ALA A 812 13.70 7.04 -24.13
C ALA A 812 14.67 6.16 -24.93
N SER A 813 14.65 4.85 -24.68
CA SER A 813 15.27 3.83 -25.53
C SER A 813 14.17 3.05 -26.24
N VAL A 814 14.08 3.18 -27.56
CA VAL A 814 13.06 2.50 -28.39
C VAL A 814 13.74 1.43 -29.23
N ASP A 815 13.58 0.17 -28.84
CA ASP A 815 14.01 -1.00 -29.62
C ASP A 815 12.81 -1.68 -30.33
N GLY A 816 11.61 -1.49 -29.79
CA GLY A 816 10.34 -1.85 -30.43
C GLY A 816 9.84 -0.74 -31.37
N THR A 817 8.57 -0.36 -31.23
CA THR A 817 7.94 0.67 -32.07
C THR A 817 7.30 1.79 -31.24
N SER A 818 7.48 3.05 -31.67
CA SER A 818 6.74 4.21 -31.14
C SER A 818 5.98 4.96 -32.23
N GLY A 819 5.01 5.78 -31.82
CA GLY A 819 4.35 6.76 -32.68
C GLY A 819 5.23 7.97 -33.00
N ALA A 820 4.61 9.12 -33.27
CA ALA A 820 5.34 10.39 -33.41
C ALA A 820 6.16 10.67 -32.13
N THR A 821 7.42 11.03 -32.29
CA THR A 821 8.34 11.30 -31.19
C THR A 821 8.82 12.75 -31.24
N GLU A 822 8.54 13.49 -30.17
CA GLU A 822 8.94 14.87 -29.95
C GLU A 822 9.99 14.94 -28.85
N ILE A 823 11.08 15.66 -29.11
CA ILE A 823 12.21 15.78 -28.19
C ILE A 823 12.42 17.26 -27.88
N ASN A 824 12.12 17.63 -26.65
CA ASN A 824 12.30 18.99 -26.15
C ASN A 824 13.64 19.14 -25.42
N ALA A 825 13.93 20.34 -24.93
CA ALA A 825 15.19 20.66 -24.27
C ALA A 825 15.56 19.66 -23.16
N GLY A 826 16.77 19.12 -23.23
CA GLY A 826 17.31 18.11 -22.31
C GLY A 826 16.79 16.69 -22.54
N GLY A 827 15.85 16.49 -23.47
CA GLY A 827 15.33 15.17 -23.82
C GLY A 827 16.29 14.41 -24.74
N GLU A 828 16.33 13.09 -24.60
CA GLU A 828 17.18 12.23 -25.41
C GLU A 828 16.47 10.94 -25.87
N LEU A 829 16.49 10.69 -27.18
CA LEU A 829 15.98 9.46 -27.80
C LEU A 829 17.14 8.56 -28.25
N GLY A 830 17.14 7.30 -27.85
CA GLY A 830 18.01 6.26 -28.39
C GLY A 830 17.28 4.95 -28.71
N GLY A 831 18.03 3.88 -28.91
CA GLY A 831 17.53 2.55 -29.28
C GLY A 831 17.66 2.22 -30.77
N ILE A 832 17.26 1.01 -31.14
CA ILE A 832 17.42 0.43 -32.50
C ILE A 832 16.10 0.16 -33.25
N GLY A 833 15.00 0.65 -32.70
CA GLY A 833 13.65 0.36 -33.15
C GLY A 833 13.14 1.31 -34.24
N THR A 834 11.82 1.44 -34.32
CA THR A 834 11.15 2.33 -35.28
C THR A 834 10.30 3.38 -34.57
N VAL A 835 10.48 4.65 -34.93
CA VAL A 835 9.60 5.75 -34.51
C VAL A 835 8.74 6.23 -35.68
N GLY A 836 7.52 6.68 -35.41
CA GLY A 836 6.56 7.09 -36.44
C GLY A 836 7.01 8.34 -37.21
N SER A 837 7.37 9.40 -36.51
CA SER A 837 8.00 10.61 -37.06
C SER A 837 8.87 11.23 -35.97
N LEU A 838 9.80 12.10 -36.35
CA LEU A 838 10.76 12.69 -35.41
C LEU A 838 10.74 14.21 -35.50
N ALA A 839 10.52 14.88 -34.37
CA ALA A 839 10.66 16.32 -34.22
C ALA A 839 11.62 16.60 -33.06
N VAL A 840 12.76 17.19 -33.35
CA VAL A 840 13.80 17.52 -32.38
C VAL A 840 13.86 19.03 -32.26
N HIS A 841 13.49 19.54 -31.10
CA HIS A 841 13.48 20.96 -30.77
C HIS A 841 14.78 21.38 -30.09
N ALA A 842 15.02 22.69 -29.99
CA ALA A 842 16.24 23.24 -29.41
C ALA A 842 16.57 22.61 -28.03
N GLY A 843 17.80 22.13 -27.89
CA GLY A 843 18.30 21.40 -26.72
C GLY A 843 17.95 19.91 -26.66
N GLY A 844 17.25 19.36 -27.66
CA GLY A 844 16.93 17.93 -27.76
C GLY A 844 18.03 17.14 -28.48
N MET A 845 18.17 15.86 -28.08
CA MET A 845 19.22 14.96 -28.57
C MET A 845 18.65 13.65 -29.13
N VAL A 846 19.27 13.12 -30.18
CA VAL A 846 19.02 11.78 -30.72
C VAL A 846 20.34 11.00 -30.71
N SER A 847 20.33 9.82 -30.14
CA SER A 847 21.49 8.93 -29.99
C SER A 847 21.09 7.52 -30.44
N PRO A 848 21.01 7.25 -31.77
CA PRO A 848 20.63 5.92 -32.26
C PRO A 848 21.50 4.83 -31.65
N GLY A 849 20.92 3.66 -31.38
CA GLY A 849 21.66 2.50 -30.91
C GLY A 849 21.59 2.21 -29.40
N ASN A 850 22.15 1.05 -29.04
CA ASN A 850 22.46 0.58 -27.68
C ASN A 850 23.94 0.13 -27.68
N SER A 851 24.84 1.05 -28.06
CA SER A 851 26.03 0.81 -28.91
C SER A 851 25.68 0.88 -30.40
N ILE A 852 26.58 0.48 -31.30
CA ILE A 852 26.37 0.66 -32.75
C ILE A 852 25.08 -0.01 -33.24
N GLY A 853 24.14 0.79 -33.74
CA GLY A 853 22.84 0.35 -34.24
C GLY A 853 22.16 1.37 -35.14
N THR A 854 21.02 0.99 -35.72
CA THR A 854 20.23 1.87 -36.59
C THR A 854 18.89 2.16 -35.94
N LEU A 855 18.54 3.44 -35.80
CA LEU A 855 17.20 3.88 -35.44
C LEU A 855 16.43 4.22 -36.72
N HIS A 856 15.22 3.71 -36.85
CA HIS A 856 14.38 3.92 -38.03
C HIS A 856 13.30 4.97 -37.77
N VAL A 857 13.04 5.86 -38.74
CA VAL A 857 11.95 6.84 -38.72
C VAL A 857 11.03 6.56 -39.91
N ALA A 858 9.80 6.13 -39.65
CA ALA A 858 8.84 5.75 -40.70
C ALA A 858 8.31 6.98 -41.50
N GLY A 859 8.30 8.15 -40.87
CA GLY A 859 7.82 9.41 -41.40
C GLY A 859 8.93 10.45 -41.58
N PRO A 860 8.61 11.75 -41.55
CA PRO A 860 9.62 12.81 -41.63
C PRO A 860 10.43 12.93 -40.33
N ALA A 861 11.64 13.47 -40.46
CA ALA A 861 12.50 13.86 -39.35
C ALA A 861 12.87 15.34 -39.45
N ASN A 862 12.57 16.14 -38.43
CA ASN A 862 12.86 17.56 -38.39
C ASN A 862 13.79 17.87 -37.20
N PHE A 863 14.88 18.57 -37.49
CA PHE A 863 15.85 19.06 -36.50
C PHE A 863 15.85 20.58 -36.54
N ASP A 864 15.45 21.21 -35.44
CA ASP A 864 15.57 22.66 -35.23
C ASP A 864 17.05 23.05 -35.00
N LYS A 865 17.31 24.36 -34.87
CA LYS A 865 18.61 24.85 -34.43
C LYS A 865 18.92 24.41 -33.00
N ALA A 866 20.21 24.34 -32.65
CA ALA A 866 20.67 23.92 -31.33
C ALA A 866 20.17 22.53 -30.88
N THR A 867 19.96 21.62 -31.84
CA THR A 867 19.70 20.19 -31.61
C THR A 867 21.00 19.39 -31.72
N GLY A 868 20.98 18.12 -31.30
CA GLY A 868 22.11 17.23 -31.55
C GLY A 868 21.74 15.81 -31.99
N LEU A 869 22.65 15.22 -32.76
CA LEU A 869 22.63 13.82 -33.18
C LEU A 869 23.96 13.17 -32.77
N THR A 870 23.92 12.20 -31.88
CA THR A 870 25.10 11.46 -31.42
C THR A 870 25.24 10.17 -32.22
N ILE A 871 26.44 9.90 -32.72
CA ILE A 871 26.75 8.70 -33.50
C ILE A 871 28.02 8.07 -32.96
N GLN A 872 27.94 6.79 -32.60
CA GLN A 872 29.09 5.97 -32.30
C GLN A 872 29.70 5.38 -33.58
N VAL A 873 31.02 5.33 -33.65
CA VAL A 873 31.76 4.72 -34.77
C VAL A 873 32.74 3.65 -34.29
N ALA A 874 32.96 2.61 -35.10
CA ALA A 874 33.92 1.55 -34.83
C ALA A 874 35.00 1.45 -35.90
N ALA A 875 36.14 0.88 -35.48
CA ALA A 875 37.29 0.64 -36.35
C ALA A 875 37.01 -0.39 -37.46
N ASP A 876 35.96 -1.20 -37.35
CA ASP A 876 35.53 -2.11 -38.42
C ASP A 876 34.64 -1.44 -39.49
N GLY A 877 34.42 -0.13 -39.38
CA GLY A 877 33.62 0.64 -40.34
C GLY A 877 32.13 0.68 -40.02
N ARG A 878 31.67 0.04 -38.94
CA ARG A 878 30.29 0.19 -38.47
C ARG A 878 30.10 1.53 -37.76
N SER A 879 28.90 2.08 -37.84
CA SER A 879 28.49 3.27 -37.11
C SER A 879 27.02 3.21 -36.73
N ASP A 880 26.62 4.03 -35.76
CA ASP A 880 25.23 4.38 -35.59
C ASP A 880 24.67 5.02 -36.86
N ARG A 881 23.36 4.87 -37.05
CA ARG A 881 22.65 5.46 -38.18
C ARG A 881 21.23 5.84 -37.82
N LEU A 882 20.78 6.98 -38.35
CA LEU A 882 19.38 7.36 -38.41
C LEU A 882 18.85 7.12 -39.83
N ASP A 883 17.94 6.15 -39.99
CA ASP A 883 17.32 5.83 -41.29
C ASP A 883 15.90 6.38 -41.39
N VAL A 884 15.71 7.39 -42.23
CA VAL A 884 14.44 8.11 -42.40
C VAL A 884 13.76 7.71 -43.70
N LYS A 885 12.56 7.13 -43.61
CA LYS A 885 11.72 6.81 -44.79
C LYS A 885 11.02 8.05 -45.37
N GLY A 886 10.84 9.08 -44.56
CA GLY A 886 10.35 10.38 -45.01
C GLY A 886 11.44 11.33 -45.51
N LYS A 887 11.14 12.63 -45.41
CA LYS A 887 12.08 13.73 -45.67
C LYS A 887 12.80 14.09 -44.38
N ALA A 888 14.09 14.40 -44.45
CA ALA A 888 14.84 14.96 -43.33
C ALA A 888 15.06 16.48 -43.52
N THR A 889 14.66 17.27 -42.53
CA THR A 889 14.87 18.73 -42.49
C THR A 889 15.86 19.08 -41.38
N LEU A 890 16.98 19.70 -41.72
CA LEU A 890 18.06 20.05 -40.80
C LEU A 890 18.23 21.57 -40.78
N LEU A 891 17.59 22.26 -39.82
CA LEU A 891 17.65 23.73 -39.71
C LEU A 891 18.93 24.23 -39.02
N GLY A 892 19.71 23.34 -38.41
CA GLY A 892 20.99 23.59 -37.76
C GLY A 892 21.39 22.43 -36.85
N GLY A 893 22.07 22.70 -35.74
CA GLY A 893 22.45 21.69 -34.73
C GLY A 893 23.80 21.04 -34.97
N VAL A 894 24.19 20.12 -34.09
CA VAL A 894 25.53 19.53 -34.04
C VAL A 894 25.47 18.00 -34.18
N LEU A 895 26.31 17.44 -35.05
CA LEU A 895 26.58 16.01 -35.08
C LEU A 895 27.73 15.69 -34.11
N ILE A 896 27.46 14.93 -33.06
CA ILE A 896 28.47 14.48 -32.10
C ILE A 896 28.95 13.10 -32.53
N VAL A 897 30.27 12.95 -32.72
CA VAL A 897 30.86 11.66 -33.12
C VAL A 897 31.70 11.11 -31.99
N ALA A 898 31.28 9.96 -31.47
CA ALA A 898 31.97 9.26 -30.40
C ALA A 898 32.54 7.93 -30.90
N PRO A 899 33.66 7.44 -30.33
CA PRO A 899 34.05 6.04 -30.52
C PRO A 899 32.99 5.11 -29.90
N GLN A 900 32.88 3.89 -30.41
CA GLN A 900 32.06 2.85 -29.80
C GLN A 900 32.44 2.67 -28.32
N SER A 901 31.48 2.80 -27.41
CA SER A 901 31.69 2.47 -26.00
C SER A 901 31.69 0.95 -25.82
N SER A 902 32.87 0.34 -25.69
CA SER A 902 33.03 -1.07 -25.27
C SER A 902 33.41 -1.13 -23.78
N LYS A 903 33.38 -2.31 -23.13
CA LYS A 903 33.80 -2.48 -21.72
C LYS A 903 35.26 -2.04 -21.46
N ALA A 904 36.06 -1.86 -22.51
CA ALA A 904 37.30 -1.10 -22.48
C ALA A 904 37.22 0.06 -23.49
N PRO A 905 37.71 1.27 -23.17
CA PRO A 905 37.88 2.32 -24.18
C PRO A 905 38.77 1.79 -25.32
N LEU A 906 38.49 2.21 -26.55
CA LEU A 906 39.34 1.86 -27.70
C LEU A 906 40.80 2.22 -27.39
N SER A 907 41.72 1.35 -27.76
CA SER A 907 43.15 1.67 -27.69
C SER A 907 43.48 2.84 -28.63
N PRO A 908 44.57 3.60 -28.39
CA PRO A 908 44.96 4.68 -29.28
C PRO A 908 45.10 4.27 -30.75
N ALA A 909 45.60 3.07 -31.01
CA ALA A 909 45.70 2.51 -32.35
C ALA A 909 44.31 2.26 -32.98
N GLU A 910 43.34 1.77 -32.22
CA GLU A 910 41.97 1.54 -32.70
C GLU A 910 41.22 2.85 -32.96
N THR A 911 41.43 3.87 -32.13
CA THR A 911 40.86 5.21 -32.35
C THR A 911 41.48 5.89 -33.57
N LEU A 912 42.80 5.77 -33.78
CA LEU A 912 43.45 6.28 -34.99
C LEU A 912 43.03 5.52 -36.25
N ALA A 913 42.71 4.23 -36.13
CA ALA A 913 42.15 3.46 -37.23
C ALA A 913 40.76 3.97 -37.70
N LEU A 914 40.10 4.86 -36.95
CA LEU A 914 38.90 5.56 -37.39
C LEU A 914 39.21 6.69 -38.40
N LEU A 915 40.44 7.21 -38.40
CA LEU A 915 40.84 8.31 -39.27
C LEU A 915 40.84 7.89 -40.73
N GLY A 916 40.43 8.80 -41.62
CA GLY A 916 40.31 8.55 -43.06
C GLY A 916 39.11 7.68 -43.44
N LYS A 917 38.32 7.20 -42.48
CA LYS A 917 37.07 6.47 -42.74
C LYS A 917 35.89 7.42 -42.86
N THR A 918 34.96 7.02 -43.71
CA THR A 918 33.71 7.72 -43.96
C THR A 918 32.55 6.83 -43.52
N TYR A 919 31.65 7.39 -42.72
CA TYR A 919 30.50 6.69 -42.13
C TYR A 919 29.21 7.35 -42.59
N THR A 920 28.23 6.57 -43.04
CA THR A 920 26.89 7.07 -43.37
C THR A 920 26.05 7.12 -42.11
N VAL A 921 25.72 8.33 -41.65
CA VAL A 921 25.11 8.56 -40.33
C VAL A 921 23.62 8.89 -40.39
N LEU A 922 23.17 9.43 -41.53
CA LEU A 922 21.76 9.72 -41.77
C LEU A 922 21.41 9.36 -43.21
N THR A 923 20.27 8.70 -43.40
CA THR A 923 19.65 8.53 -44.72
C THR A 923 18.21 9.01 -44.72
N ALA A 924 17.76 9.59 -45.85
CA ALA A 924 16.39 10.05 -46.03
C ALA A 924 15.87 9.71 -47.44
N GLU A 925 14.89 8.79 -47.53
CA GLU A 925 14.39 8.29 -48.82
C GLU A 925 13.68 9.37 -49.66
N LYS A 926 13.03 10.35 -49.01
CA LYS A 926 12.42 11.52 -49.69
C LYS A 926 13.33 12.75 -49.72
N GLY A 927 14.62 12.56 -49.47
CA GLY A 927 15.66 13.57 -49.56
C GLY A 927 15.89 14.40 -48.29
N ILE A 928 16.98 15.16 -48.32
CA ILE A 928 17.45 16.01 -47.22
C ILE A 928 17.32 17.49 -47.60
N THR A 929 16.89 18.34 -46.68
CA THR A 929 16.89 19.81 -46.83
C THR A 929 17.57 20.45 -45.64
N GLY A 930 18.55 21.34 -45.89
CA GLY A 930 19.35 21.99 -44.85
C GLY A 930 20.64 21.24 -44.51
N ARG A 931 21.27 21.55 -43.37
CA ARG A 931 22.53 20.95 -42.92
C ARG A 931 22.72 21.12 -41.40
N PHE A 932 23.49 20.24 -40.77
CA PHE A 932 24.06 20.48 -39.44
C PHE A 932 25.08 21.64 -39.50
N GLU A 933 25.16 22.42 -38.41
CA GLU A 933 26.07 23.57 -38.26
C GLU A 933 27.52 23.13 -38.04
N ALA A 934 27.72 22.03 -37.31
CA ALA A 934 29.04 21.47 -37.03
C ALA A 934 29.00 19.94 -36.84
N ALA A 935 30.16 19.31 -36.97
CA ALA A 935 30.42 17.97 -36.46
C ALA A 935 31.58 18.03 -35.48
N THR A 936 31.35 17.58 -34.25
CA THR A 936 32.32 17.68 -33.16
C THR A 936 32.61 16.29 -32.61
N PRO A 937 33.81 15.75 -32.83
CA PRO A 937 34.27 14.60 -32.09
C PRO A 937 34.81 15.03 -30.72
N ASP A 938 34.70 14.16 -29.70
CA ASP A 938 35.14 14.46 -28.31
C ASP A 938 36.68 14.36 -28.12
N TYR A 939 37.44 14.89 -29.07
CA TYR A 939 38.90 14.78 -29.13
C TYR A 939 39.56 16.13 -29.42
N TYR A 940 40.74 16.36 -28.82
CA TYR A 940 41.50 17.60 -29.04
C TYR A 940 42.07 17.72 -30.46
N PHE A 941 42.59 16.62 -31.01
CA PHE A 941 43.35 16.63 -32.26
C PHE A 941 42.66 15.89 -33.42
N ILE A 942 41.44 15.39 -33.18
CA ILE A 942 40.62 14.76 -34.22
C ILE A 942 39.49 15.73 -34.56
N GLY A 943 39.24 15.93 -35.85
CA GLY A 943 38.13 16.69 -36.39
C GLY A 943 37.19 15.79 -37.17
N ALA A 944 35.96 16.28 -37.38
CA ALA A 944 34.96 15.61 -38.19
C ALA A 944 34.53 16.54 -39.34
N SER A 945 34.45 16.00 -40.56
CA SER A 945 33.94 16.71 -41.73
C SER A 945 32.67 16.04 -42.26
N LEU A 946 31.67 16.85 -42.61
CA LEU A 946 30.39 16.38 -43.14
C LEU A 946 30.34 16.48 -44.66
N ALA A 947 29.81 15.44 -45.29
CA ALA A 947 29.46 15.42 -46.71
C ALA A 947 27.97 15.13 -46.88
N TYR A 948 27.34 15.82 -47.83
CA TYR A 948 25.90 15.75 -48.08
C TYR A 948 25.63 15.30 -49.51
N ALA A 949 24.79 14.27 -49.65
CA ALA A 949 24.18 13.88 -50.91
C ALA A 949 22.67 14.20 -50.89
N GLN A 950 21.96 13.86 -51.97
CA GLN A 950 20.51 14.07 -52.05
C GLN A 950 19.74 13.33 -50.94
N SER A 951 20.22 12.14 -50.55
CA SER A 951 19.54 11.22 -49.63
C SER A 951 20.41 10.72 -48.47
N ASP A 952 21.66 11.17 -48.34
CA ASP A 952 22.54 10.75 -47.24
C ASP A 952 23.40 11.90 -46.66
N VAL A 953 23.73 11.76 -45.37
CA VAL A 953 24.78 12.54 -44.68
C VAL A 953 25.87 11.57 -44.27
N LYS A 954 27.12 11.92 -44.58
CA LYS A 954 28.30 11.16 -44.22
C LYS A 954 29.21 11.99 -43.34
N VAL A 955 29.85 11.35 -42.37
CA VAL A 955 30.91 11.95 -41.57
C VAL A 955 32.24 11.24 -41.82
N SER A 956 33.31 12.02 -41.94
CA SER A 956 34.67 11.49 -41.99
C SER A 956 35.48 12.04 -40.84
N LEU A 957 36.28 11.18 -40.20
CA LEU A 957 37.18 11.56 -39.12
C LEU A 957 38.60 11.74 -39.65
N GLY A 958 39.31 12.77 -39.17
CA GLY A 958 40.69 13.06 -39.57
C GLY A 958 41.42 13.83 -38.48
N ARG A 959 42.76 13.88 -38.53
CA ARG A 959 43.54 14.84 -37.74
C ARG A 959 43.03 16.25 -38.06
N ASN A 960 42.71 17.03 -37.05
CA ASN A 960 42.45 18.45 -37.24
C ASN A 960 43.79 19.20 -37.42
N GLY A 961 43.72 20.49 -37.75
CA GLY A 961 44.90 21.34 -37.94
C GLY A 961 45.53 21.86 -36.65
N VAL A 962 45.11 21.38 -35.47
CA VAL A 962 45.64 21.83 -34.17
C VAL A 962 46.96 21.11 -33.92
N ALA A 963 48.03 21.87 -33.72
CA ALA A 963 49.33 21.30 -33.37
C ALA A 963 49.33 20.82 -31.92
N PHE A 964 50.12 19.79 -31.57
CA PHE A 964 50.23 19.35 -30.17
C PHE A 964 50.73 20.47 -29.26
N ALA A 965 51.60 21.33 -29.79
CA ALA A 965 52.12 22.50 -29.07
C ALA A 965 51.02 23.50 -28.67
N ASP A 966 49.90 23.57 -29.39
CA ASP A 966 48.81 24.49 -29.06
C ASP A 966 48.09 24.11 -27.76
N ALA A 967 48.21 22.85 -27.33
CA ALA A 967 47.73 22.39 -26.02
C ALA A 967 48.72 22.66 -24.87
N GLY A 968 49.96 23.07 -25.17
CA GLY A 968 50.99 23.41 -24.20
C GLY A 968 50.86 24.84 -23.67
N LYS A 969 51.04 25.03 -22.36
CA LYS A 969 50.99 26.34 -21.70
C LYS A 969 52.37 26.98 -21.53
N THR A 970 53.40 26.18 -21.27
CA THR A 970 54.79 26.64 -21.10
C THR A 970 55.63 26.34 -22.35
N GLU A 971 56.77 27.02 -22.51
CA GLU A 971 57.67 26.77 -23.64
C GLU A 971 58.26 25.34 -23.60
N ASN A 972 58.54 24.83 -22.39
CA ASN A 972 58.98 23.44 -22.21
C ASN A 972 57.88 22.43 -22.61
N GLN A 973 56.61 22.70 -22.28
CA GLN A 973 55.48 21.86 -22.70
C GLN A 973 55.31 21.89 -24.22
N LYS A 974 55.37 23.08 -24.83
CA LYS A 974 55.28 23.23 -26.29
C LYS A 974 56.42 22.51 -27.00
N ALA A 975 57.65 22.65 -26.51
CA ALA A 975 58.82 21.97 -27.08
C ALA A 975 58.70 20.44 -26.97
N ALA A 976 58.26 19.93 -25.82
CA ALA A 976 58.00 18.51 -25.64
C ALA A 976 56.87 18.03 -26.57
N ALA A 977 55.78 18.78 -26.68
CA ALA A 977 54.65 18.49 -27.56
C ALA A 977 55.04 18.48 -29.04
N THR A 978 55.83 19.45 -29.51
CA THR A 978 56.42 19.47 -30.86
C THR A 978 57.33 18.27 -31.08
N GLY A 979 58.13 17.89 -30.07
CA GLY A 979 58.95 16.69 -30.11
C GLY A 979 58.12 15.43 -30.31
N VAL A 980 57.04 15.26 -29.54
CA VAL A 980 56.10 14.13 -29.68
C VAL A 980 55.42 14.13 -31.04
N GLU A 981 54.97 15.30 -31.53
CA GLU A 981 54.32 15.41 -32.83
C GLU A 981 55.24 15.01 -33.98
N SER A 982 56.54 15.34 -33.88
CA SER A 982 57.55 14.99 -34.90
C SER A 982 57.79 13.48 -35.06
N LEU A 983 57.40 12.66 -34.06
CA LEU A 983 57.56 11.19 -34.10
C LEU A 983 56.62 10.54 -35.12
N GLY A 984 55.53 11.20 -35.48
CA GLY A 984 54.57 10.74 -36.48
C GLY A 984 53.72 9.53 -36.06
N HIS A 985 52.72 9.24 -36.90
CA HIS A 985 51.76 8.15 -36.69
C HIS A 985 52.42 6.77 -36.67
N GLY A 986 52.00 5.90 -35.75
CA GLY A 986 52.57 4.58 -35.51
C GLY A 986 53.63 4.55 -34.40
N ASN A 987 53.99 5.71 -33.85
CA ASN A 987 54.75 5.81 -32.63
C ASN A 987 53.80 5.82 -31.41
N PRO A 988 53.98 4.94 -30.39
CA PRO A 988 53.08 4.88 -29.24
C PRO A 988 52.88 6.20 -28.49
N LEU A 989 53.90 7.06 -28.41
CA LEU A 989 53.80 8.37 -27.75
C LEU A 989 52.96 9.35 -28.58
N TYR A 990 53.20 9.41 -29.89
CA TYR A 990 52.39 10.21 -30.80
C TYR A 990 50.94 9.74 -30.75
N ASP A 991 50.72 8.44 -30.90
CA ASP A 991 49.39 7.86 -31.05
C ASP A 991 48.56 8.09 -29.79
N THR A 992 49.17 7.99 -28.61
CA THR A 992 48.53 8.28 -27.32
C THR A 992 48.09 9.73 -27.20
N ILE A 993 48.94 10.70 -27.60
CA ILE A 993 48.57 12.12 -27.55
C ILE A 993 47.52 12.46 -28.62
N ALA A 994 47.61 11.86 -29.81
CA ALA A 994 46.70 12.16 -30.92
C ALA A 994 45.21 11.86 -30.63
N VAL A 995 44.93 10.91 -29.74
CA VAL A 995 43.57 10.47 -29.38
C VAL A 995 43.09 11.03 -28.04
N THR A 996 43.73 12.10 -27.56
CA THR A 996 43.41 12.67 -26.26
C THR A 996 42.04 13.37 -26.28
N THR A 997 41.23 13.14 -25.25
CA THR A 997 39.86 13.67 -25.16
C THR A 997 39.84 15.07 -24.56
N LEU A 998 38.78 15.84 -24.83
CA LEU A 998 38.64 17.24 -24.36
C LEU A 998 38.64 17.41 -22.82
N GLY A 999 38.60 16.32 -22.04
CA GLY A 999 38.68 16.32 -20.58
C GLY A 999 40.07 16.04 -19.98
N ASP A 1000 41.05 15.64 -20.80
CA ASP A 1000 42.38 15.26 -20.33
C ASP A 1000 43.31 16.48 -20.11
N ASN A 1001 44.15 16.42 -19.08
CA ASN A 1001 45.10 17.49 -18.76
C ASN A 1001 46.40 17.36 -19.58
N LEU A 1002 46.30 17.61 -20.89
CA LEU A 1002 47.43 17.57 -21.85
C LEU A 1002 48.71 18.27 -21.37
N PRO A 1003 48.67 19.48 -20.77
CA PRO A 1003 49.86 20.14 -20.25
C PRO A 1003 50.71 19.26 -19.30
N GLU A 1004 50.07 18.47 -18.44
CA GLU A 1004 50.80 17.61 -17.50
C GLU A 1004 51.48 16.42 -18.18
N HIS A 1005 50.89 15.90 -19.26
CA HIS A 1005 51.50 14.85 -20.07
C HIS A 1005 52.77 15.35 -20.76
N PHE A 1006 52.76 16.60 -21.25
CA PHE A 1006 53.96 17.20 -21.84
C PHE A 1006 55.03 17.54 -20.81
N ASP A 1007 54.65 17.97 -19.59
CA ASP A 1007 55.61 18.19 -18.49
C ASP A 1007 56.39 16.91 -18.15
N ALA A 1008 55.71 15.77 -18.09
CA ALA A 1008 56.34 14.48 -17.83
C ALA A 1008 57.36 14.07 -18.91
N LEU A 1009 57.19 14.56 -20.14
CA LEU A 1009 58.06 14.28 -21.29
C LEU A 1009 59.16 15.33 -21.49
N SER A 1010 59.13 16.45 -20.76
CA SER A 1010 60.03 17.59 -20.96
C SER A 1010 61.50 17.30 -20.62
N GLY A 1011 61.79 16.30 -19.79
CA GLY A 1011 63.15 15.95 -19.38
C GLY A 1011 63.84 17.01 -18.50
N GLU A 1012 63.12 17.98 -17.95
CA GLU A 1012 63.65 19.12 -17.19
C GLU A 1012 64.54 18.74 -15.99
N VAL A 1013 64.38 17.52 -15.45
CA VAL A 1013 65.19 16.99 -14.34
C VAL A 1013 66.67 16.84 -14.73
N HIS A 1014 66.99 16.60 -16.00
CA HIS A 1014 68.38 16.48 -16.48
C HIS A 1014 69.12 17.80 -16.41
N ALA A 1015 68.50 18.88 -16.89
CA ALA A 1015 69.05 20.23 -16.80
C ALA A 1015 69.15 20.70 -15.35
N SER A 1016 68.14 20.39 -14.52
CA SER A 1016 68.13 20.71 -13.10
C SER A 1016 69.26 20.01 -12.33
N LEU A 1017 69.52 18.73 -12.63
CA LEU A 1017 70.62 17.98 -12.03
C LEU A 1017 71.99 18.58 -12.38
N GLN A 1018 72.21 18.98 -13.64
CA GLN A 1018 73.46 19.59 -14.05
C GLN A 1018 73.72 20.92 -13.32
N ALA A 1019 72.71 21.79 -13.23
CA ALA A 1019 72.81 23.03 -12.48
C ALA A 1019 73.12 22.77 -10.99
N VAL A 1020 72.45 21.78 -10.40
CA VAL A 1020 72.71 21.34 -9.03
C VAL A 1020 74.13 20.80 -8.85
N LEU A 1021 74.65 19.99 -9.76
CA LEU A 1021 76.02 19.46 -9.66
C LEU A 1021 77.08 20.55 -9.77
N VAL A 1022 76.83 21.58 -10.59
CA VAL A 1022 77.70 22.76 -10.66
C VAL A 1022 77.67 23.53 -9.34
N GLU A 1023 76.50 23.74 -8.73
CA GLU A 1023 76.39 24.36 -7.42
C GLU A 1023 77.12 23.53 -6.34
N ASP A 1024 76.97 22.21 -6.36
CA ASP A 1024 77.50 21.29 -5.34
C ASP A 1024 79.02 21.14 -5.41
N SER A 1025 79.61 21.34 -6.58
CA SER A 1025 81.05 21.33 -6.75
C SER A 1025 81.77 22.35 -5.84
N ARG A 1026 81.04 23.34 -5.29
CA ARG A 1026 81.57 24.28 -4.28
C ARG A 1026 82.05 23.59 -3.01
N PHE A 1027 81.40 22.51 -2.55
CA PHE A 1027 81.80 21.86 -1.29
C PHE A 1027 83.22 21.27 -1.38
N VAL A 1028 83.55 20.63 -2.51
CA VAL A 1028 84.91 20.08 -2.73
C VAL A 1028 85.92 21.21 -2.91
N ARG A 1029 85.56 22.29 -3.63
CA ARG A 1029 86.43 23.47 -3.79
C ARG A 1029 86.69 24.18 -2.47
N ASP A 1030 85.67 24.35 -1.63
CA ASP A 1030 85.77 25.01 -0.34
C ASP A 1030 86.62 24.19 0.63
N ALA A 1031 86.44 22.87 0.67
CA ALA A 1031 87.28 21.97 1.46
C ALA A 1031 88.77 22.07 1.04
N ALA A 1032 89.05 22.05 -0.27
CA ALA A 1032 90.40 22.23 -0.80
C ALA A 1032 90.97 23.62 -0.48
N ALA A 1033 90.20 24.69 -0.68
CA ALA A 1033 90.63 26.06 -0.43
C ALA A 1033 90.86 26.34 1.06
N ASN A 1034 89.98 25.84 1.93
CA ASN A 1034 90.13 25.91 3.38
C ASN A 1034 91.37 25.14 3.83
N ARG A 1035 91.62 23.95 3.24
CA ARG A 1035 92.84 23.20 3.54
C ARG A 1035 94.10 23.94 3.13
N ILE A 1036 94.14 24.51 1.93
CA ILE A 1036 95.27 25.32 1.45
C ILE A 1036 95.48 26.51 2.39
N ARG A 1037 94.41 27.23 2.77
CA ARG A 1037 94.50 28.34 3.72
C ARG A 1037 95.06 27.90 5.08
N ALA A 1038 94.63 26.74 5.59
CA ALA A 1038 95.15 26.16 6.82
C ALA A 1038 96.60 25.65 6.70
N ALA A 1039 97.04 25.27 5.50
CA ALA A 1039 98.40 24.78 5.24
C ALA A 1039 99.45 25.91 5.17
N PHE A 1040 99.07 27.11 4.72
CA PHE A 1040 99.99 28.23 4.49
C PHE A 1040 99.76 29.46 5.41
N GLY A 1041 98.74 29.45 6.27
CA GLY A 1041 98.40 30.58 7.14
C GLY A 1041 98.95 30.48 8.57
N ASN A 1042 99.88 31.35 8.96
CA ASN A 1042 100.23 31.64 10.37
C ASN A 1042 99.14 32.54 11.03
N MET A 1043 97.90 32.06 11.13
CA MET A 1043 96.82 32.82 11.77
C MET A 1043 96.60 32.36 13.21
N ALA A 1044 97.04 33.20 14.15
CA ALA A 1044 96.59 33.18 15.53
C ALA A 1044 95.05 33.31 15.56
N GLY A 1045 94.34 32.22 15.90
CA GLY A 1045 92.89 32.27 16.19
C GLY A 1045 92.00 31.18 15.57
N GLY A 1046 92.50 30.28 14.72
CA GLY A 1046 91.70 29.18 14.16
C GLY A 1046 91.70 27.93 15.05
N LYS A 1047 90.52 27.42 15.44
CA LYS A 1047 90.33 26.22 16.28
C LYS A 1047 91.19 25.03 15.80
N ALA A 1048 91.99 24.49 16.71
CA ALA A 1048 92.77 23.26 16.50
C ALA A 1048 91.84 22.07 16.20
N ALA A 1049 92.10 21.37 15.09
CA ALA A 1049 91.64 20.00 14.92
C ALA A 1049 92.53 19.09 15.81
N ALA A 1050 91.89 18.18 16.55
CA ALA A 1050 92.49 17.31 17.58
C ALA A 1050 93.63 16.40 17.03
N PRO A 1051 94.58 15.99 17.89
CA PRO A 1051 95.84 15.38 17.47
C PRO A 1051 95.67 13.92 17.02
N VAL A 1052 96.38 13.55 15.96
CA VAL A 1052 96.51 12.18 15.45
C VAL A 1052 97.61 11.45 16.25
N LEU A 1053 97.29 10.24 16.68
CA LEU A 1053 98.12 9.32 17.47
C LEU A 1053 99.42 8.95 16.75
N ALA A 1054 100.57 9.15 17.41
CA ALA A 1054 101.88 8.66 16.96
C ALA A 1054 102.26 7.36 17.69
N TYR A 1055 102.79 6.38 16.97
CA TYR A 1055 103.36 5.13 17.51
C TYR A 1055 104.80 4.96 16.99
N GLY A 1056 105.74 4.73 17.91
CA GLY A 1056 107.13 4.30 17.64
C GLY A 1056 107.75 3.73 18.94
N PRO A 1057 108.50 2.59 18.92
CA PRO A 1057 108.79 1.82 20.13
C PRO A 1057 110.17 2.05 20.80
N ASP A 1058 110.14 1.93 22.13
CA ASP A 1058 111.09 1.38 23.13
C ASP A 1058 112.52 1.94 23.34
N GLN A 1059 112.83 2.47 24.54
CA GLN A 1059 113.18 1.68 25.74
C GLN A 1059 113.39 2.52 27.02
N LYS A 1060 113.06 1.88 28.16
CA LYS A 1060 113.69 1.85 29.51
C LYS A 1060 114.95 2.72 29.77
N LYS A 1061 115.23 3.24 30.98
CA LYS A 1061 114.47 3.52 32.25
C LYS A 1061 115.47 4.10 33.29
N GLY A 1062 115.05 5.12 34.05
CA GLY A 1062 115.52 5.45 35.42
C GLY A 1062 116.25 6.80 35.56
N ALA A 1063 115.81 7.81 36.33
CA ALA A 1063 114.78 7.84 37.38
C ALA A 1063 114.06 9.22 37.46
N ALA A 1064 112.78 9.15 37.84
CA ALA A 1064 111.74 10.18 37.93
C ALA A 1064 111.92 11.17 39.11
N GLY A 1065 111.19 12.28 39.25
CA GLY A 1065 109.95 12.84 38.64
C GLY A 1065 109.45 13.94 39.61
N ASP A 1066 108.57 14.91 39.37
CA ASP A 1066 107.61 15.36 38.35
C ASP A 1066 107.45 16.90 38.62
N ALA A 1067 106.90 17.83 37.81
CA ALA A 1067 105.97 17.77 36.69
C ALA A 1067 106.20 18.95 35.72
N PHE A 1068 106.01 18.68 34.43
CA PHE A 1068 106.36 19.49 33.25
C PHE A 1068 105.31 20.55 32.87
N VAL A 1069 105.81 21.74 32.50
CA VAL A 1069 105.13 22.85 31.82
C VAL A 1069 105.36 22.68 30.29
N PRO A 1070 104.39 23.04 29.41
CA PRO A 1070 104.13 22.33 28.16
C PRO A 1070 105.05 22.70 26.98
N LEU A 1071 105.40 21.68 26.19
CA LEU A 1071 106.13 21.76 24.93
C LEU A 1071 105.26 22.36 23.81
N LEU A 1072 105.87 23.25 23.03
CA LEU A 1072 105.39 23.74 21.72
C LEU A 1072 105.15 22.54 20.78
N PRO A 1073 104.00 22.43 20.09
CA PRO A 1073 103.85 21.42 19.05
C PRO A 1073 104.65 21.81 17.81
N ALA A 1074 105.49 20.88 17.33
CA ALA A 1074 106.18 21.00 16.05
C ALA A 1074 105.16 21.19 14.91
N VAL A 1075 105.50 22.05 13.94
CA VAL A 1075 104.71 22.25 12.72
C VAL A 1075 104.64 20.90 11.96
N PRO A 1076 103.45 20.33 11.69
CA PRO A 1076 103.36 19.05 10.99
C PRO A 1076 103.89 19.19 9.54
N THR A 1077 104.96 18.46 9.21
CA THR A 1077 105.51 18.39 7.83
C THR A 1077 104.58 17.62 6.88
N THR A 1078 103.66 16.82 7.41
CA THR A 1078 102.63 16.06 6.68
C THR A 1078 101.33 16.07 7.49
N ALA A 1079 100.18 16.17 6.82
CA ALA A 1079 98.87 16.14 7.46
C ALA A 1079 97.88 15.28 6.64
N LEU A 1080 97.09 14.48 7.37
CA LEU A 1080 95.87 13.86 6.87
C LEU A 1080 94.68 14.71 7.35
N TRP A 1081 93.77 15.01 6.45
CA TRP A 1081 92.60 15.84 6.75
C TRP A 1081 91.35 15.27 6.08
N GLY A 1082 90.20 15.56 6.67
CA GLY A 1082 88.91 15.20 6.09
C GLY A 1082 87.82 16.17 6.51
N GLU A 1083 86.87 16.39 5.61
CA GLU A 1083 85.72 17.26 5.79
C GLU A 1083 84.47 16.55 5.27
N ALA A 1084 83.49 16.36 6.16
CA ALA A 1084 82.17 15.90 5.77
C ALA A 1084 81.28 17.10 5.48
N TYR A 1085 80.48 17.03 4.43
CA TYR A 1085 79.53 18.07 4.05
C TYR A 1085 78.14 17.49 3.80
N GLY A 1086 77.12 18.29 4.05
CA GLY A 1086 75.73 17.95 3.77
C GLY A 1086 74.90 19.21 3.59
N SER A 1087 73.98 19.19 2.65
CA SER A 1087 73.11 20.33 2.38
C SER A 1087 71.78 19.90 1.79
N ARG A 1088 70.71 20.52 2.29
CA ARG A 1088 69.39 20.48 1.68
C ARG A 1088 69.06 21.85 1.11
N SER A 1089 68.44 21.89 -0.06
CA SER A 1089 68.01 23.13 -0.70
C SER A 1089 66.67 22.92 -1.43
N HIS A 1090 65.94 24.01 -1.62
CA HIS A 1090 64.74 24.06 -2.45
C HIS A 1090 64.85 25.24 -3.41
N ALA A 1091 64.42 25.04 -4.65
CA ALA A 1091 64.22 26.11 -5.61
C ALA A 1091 62.74 26.15 -6.00
N ASP A 1092 62.14 27.34 -5.92
CA ASP A 1092 60.75 27.57 -6.27
C ASP A 1092 60.50 27.41 -7.77
N ARG A 1093 59.26 27.10 -8.14
CA ARG A 1093 58.83 27.00 -9.54
C ARG A 1093 58.85 28.37 -10.21
N THR A 1094 59.09 28.38 -11.52
CA THR A 1094 58.88 29.56 -12.37
C THR A 1094 57.69 29.35 -13.31
N SER A 1095 57.42 30.31 -14.19
CA SER A 1095 56.44 30.13 -15.27
C SER A 1095 56.85 29.06 -16.30
N ASN A 1096 58.12 28.64 -16.33
CA ASN A 1096 58.64 27.72 -17.35
C ASN A 1096 59.33 26.46 -16.79
N ALA A 1097 59.73 26.42 -15.53
CA ALA A 1097 60.44 25.29 -14.92
C ALA A 1097 59.84 24.88 -13.57
N SER A 1098 59.82 23.58 -13.28
CA SER A 1098 59.27 23.07 -12.02
C SER A 1098 60.15 23.38 -10.81
N ALA A 1099 59.52 23.40 -9.62
CA ALA A 1099 60.23 23.48 -8.35
C ALA A 1099 61.00 22.18 -8.10
N TYR A 1100 62.16 22.28 -7.46
CA TYR A 1100 62.95 21.11 -7.06
C TYR A 1100 63.44 21.18 -5.63
N SER A 1101 63.56 20.02 -5.00
CA SER A 1101 64.23 19.84 -3.72
C SER A 1101 65.50 19.03 -3.94
N ARG A 1102 66.56 19.42 -3.26
CA ARG A 1102 67.90 18.84 -3.40
C ARG A 1102 68.41 18.42 -2.04
N ASN A 1103 69.01 17.24 -1.94
CA ASN A 1103 69.73 16.76 -0.78
C ASN A 1103 71.08 16.18 -1.21
N THR A 1104 72.18 16.82 -0.81
CA THR A 1104 73.55 16.34 -1.01
C THR A 1104 74.17 15.93 0.32
N GLY A 1105 75.04 14.94 0.28
CA GLY A 1105 75.93 14.60 1.39
C GLY A 1105 77.16 13.87 0.88
N GLY A 1106 78.31 14.15 1.49
CA GLY A 1106 79.57 13.53 1.09
C GLY A 1106 80.67 13.78 2.10
N PHE A 1107 81.83 13.21 1.80
CA PHE A 1107 83.05 13.51 2.50
C PHE A 1107 84.19 13.71 1.50
N VAL A 1108 85.06 14.67 1.80
CA VAL A 1108 86.35 14.86 1.12
C VAL A 1108 87.42 14.52 2.13
N THR A 1109 88.41 13.75 1.72
CA THR A 1109 89.60 13.44 2.51
C THR A 1109 90.83 13.71 1.67
N GLY A 1110 91.93 14.03 2.31
CA GLY A 1110 93.17 14.30 1.61
C GLY A 1110 94.37 14.19 2.52
N PHE A 1111 95.53 14.12 1.88
CA PHE A 1111 96.79 14.24 2.57
C PHE A 1111 97.63 15.28 1.85
N ASP A 1112 98.42 16.03 2.59
CA ASP A 1112 99.38 16.97 2.03
C ASP A 1112 100.62 17.07 2.92
N GLY A 1113 101.78 17.30 2.30
CA GLY A 1113 103.05 17.37 2.99
C GLY A 1113 104.09 18.22 2.26
N VAL A 1114 105.03 18.76 3.03
CA VAL A 1114 106.16 19.54 2.54
C VAL A 1114 107.19 18.57 1.95
N ILE A 1115 107.53 18.76 0.68
CA ILE A 1115 108.48 17.91 -0.07
C ILE A 1115 109.84 18.60 -0.27
N ALA A 1116 109.89 19.93 -0.12
CA ALA A 1116 111.09 20.76 -0.04
C ALA A 1116 110.75 22.06 0.74
N ASP A 1117 111.74 22.83 1.22
CA ASP A 1117 111.53 24.01 2.07
C ASP A 1117 110.53 25.06 1.52
N THR A 1118 110.24 25.02 0.22
CA THR A 1118 109.30 25.92 -0.47
C THR A 1118 108.14 25.24 -1.21
N TRP A 1119 108.04 23.90 -1.19
CA TRP A 1119 107.03 23.15 -1.95
C TRP A 1119 106.23 22.19 -1.07
N ARG A 1120 104.91 22.24 -1.18
CA ARG A 1120 103.96 21.32 -0.55
C ARG A 1120 103.10 20.67 -1.63
N PHE A 1121 103.01 19.34 -1.59
CA PHE A 1121 102.14 18.57 -2.48
C PHE A 1121 101.00 17.99 -1.67
N GLY A 1122 99.81 17.93 -2.28
CA GLY A 1122 98.63 17.34 -1.69
C GLY A 1122 97.79 16.59 -2.70
N LEU A 1123 97.15 15.53 -2.23
CA LEU A 1123 96.17 14.76 -2.96
C LEU A 1123 94.87 14.77 -2.16
N LEU A 1124 93.77 14.99 -2.87
CA LEU A 1124 92.42 14.89 -2.32
C LEU A 1124 91.62 13.85 -3.09
N ALA A 1125 90.73 13.18 -2.38
CA ALA A 1125 89.72 12.29 -2.92
C ALA A 1125 88.43 12.53 -2.15
N GLY A 1126 87.29 12.40 -2.82
CA GLY A 1126 86.00 12.59 -2.18
C GLY A 1126 84.95 11.69 -2.80
N TYR A 1127 83.92 11.42 -2.02
CA TYR A 1127 82.71 10.75 -2.46
C TYR A 1127 81.51 11.53 -1.95
N GLY A 1128 80.51 11.73 -2.80
CA GLY A 1128 79.31 12.46 -2.41
C GLY A 1128 78.12 12.06 -3.27
N ASN A 1129 76.98 11.87 -2.62
CA ASN A 1129 75.71 11.60 -3.30
C ASN A 1129 74.86 12.88 -3.29
N THR A 1130 74.38 13.26 -4.47
CA THR A 1130 73.36 14.30 -4.61
C THR A 1130 72.08 13.71 -5.18
N SER A 1131 70.97 13.92 -4.48
CA SER A 1131 69.63 13.58 -4.96
C SER A 1131 68.82 14.85 -5.23
N VAL A 1132 68.13 14.88 -6.37
CA VAL A 1132 67.23 15.95 -6.80
C VAL A 1132 65.85 15.35 -7.03
N ASN A 1133 64.85 15.89 -6.33
CA ASN A 1133 63.45 15.52 -6.51
C ASN A 1133 62.67 16.74 -6.99
N THR A 1134 62.07 16.64 -8.17
CA THR A 1134 61.03 17.56 -8.62
C THR A 1134 59.67 16.97 -8.26
N ALA A 1135 58.58 17.71 -8.50
CA ALA A 1135 57.23 17.20 -8.28
C ALA A 1135 56.90 15.92 -9.10
N ARG A 1136 57.63 15.66 -10.21
CA ARG A 1136 57.28 14.62 -11.18
C ARG A 1136 58.47 13.75 -11.63
N GLY A 1137 59.66 13.93 -11.04
CA GLY A 1137 60.86 13.14 -11.36
C GLY A 1137 61.91 13.16 -10.26
N ARG A 1138 62.73 12.10 -10.20
CA ARG A 1138 63.85 11.98 -9.27
C ARG A 1138 65.12 11.61 -10.03
N ALA A 1139 66.21 12.31 -9.73
CA ALA A 1139 67.52 11.98 -10.21
C ALA A 1139 68.52 11.92 -9.04
N SER A 1140 69.54 11.10 -9.18
CA SER A 1140 70.67 11.07 -8.25
C SER A 1140 71.98 10.97 -9.01
N ALA A 1141 73.03 11.53 -8.44
CA ALA A 1141 74.40 11.44 -8.91
C ALA A 1141 75.30 11.08 -7.72
N ASP A 1142 76.29 10.22 -7.98
CA ASP A 1142 77.29 9.69 -7.04
C ASP A 1142 78.71 10.13 -7.41
#